data_AF-A0A497QF75-F1
#
_entry.id   AF-A0A497QF75-F1
#
_cell.length_a   1.000
_cell.length_b   1.000
_cell.length_c   1.000
_cell.angle_alpha   90.00
_cell.angle_beta   90.00
_cell.angle_gamma   90.00
#
_symmetry.space_group_name_H-M   'P 1'
#
loop_
_entity.id
_entity.type
_entity.pdbx_description
1 polymer ?
#
loop_
_entity_poly.entity_id
_entity_poly.type
_entity_poly.pdbx_seq_one_letter_code
_entity_poly.pdbx_strand_id
1 'polypeptide(L)'
;MLRTETDVIRHQNAHAFLKACDLIPTASGLKTMNSRRFTLVIIALLFLPPTLILSQPQEVKAWGLATHSYIDTHAMNALTNESWREAFRYYSGEVLQGASIPDLEWQDWDNHLYYPETGEHNAPNAAAHWYQLARANFTAGNWEDGFFAAGVMSHYACDPCIPVHTDEYWDGHPAYETDINNHLSNFSLPAPSESVITNVSHLVVDCATYAHQYYDEIYAAYPNGDSKALDTNEDIMNHTTLCLSMAVNACLSLFHNLTIGIDPPEIDYELTHVAVIDYAHGNDYTNGYLTDVEVTLNKHGYAVRIQEDPFTAADLIDVDLLVMTCAHTGYSSSELSVIVDWAASGNKSILLTGRGDYSTYTNPEYPNDVLEAIGSHIRLNHDNVYMEGTYKPWYIDLYDIPSPSDTVNLTYGVANVTLFSPNSLYFTDERPVLPIIFADPTGYQTDQNAPAIERVYDNTQDGENGQQIPLMAVEEIETLRVMVAGTTFFSNYDHQKSFDNIVLFGNIVEWAKSNRSEFNPDNADEIGPAIGDVWSDPSSLVAMNNVTLFVNVTDVSGVASVNLTYTLGSTSNTLSMTKTSSGSYSVVVSLDSEGELRVTIRAADGAGNVAVRATFTFEVAASTTTTTTSTTTSETTTSTTTETTSTTSVTSTGTTSAPTTTTQSGPMGTTFVFAAAAIAVIVVVVVILLIKKR
;
A
#
# COMPACT_ATOMS: atom_id res chain seq x y z
N MET A 1 7.85 17.85 -24.20
CA MET A 1 6.60 18.34 -24.84
C MET A 1 5.37 17.63 -24.25
N LEU A 2 5.53 16.39 -23.80
CA LEU A 2 4.51 15.61 -23.09
C LEU A 2 4.16 16.16 -21.70
N ARG A 3 5.15 16.57 -20.88
CA ARG A 3 4.87 17.22 -19.57
C ARG A 3 3.88 18.39 -19.65
N THR A 4 3.92 19.17 -20.73
CA THR A 4 2.98 20.28 -20.95
C THR A 4 1.58 19.83 -21.39
N GLU A 5 1.41 18.65 -21.99
CA GLU A 5 0.10 18.11 -22.34
C GLU A 5 -0.57 17.38 -21.16
N THR A 6 0.21 16.66 -20.34
CA THR A 6 -0.26 16.11 -19.05
C THR A 6 -0.70 17.22 -18.09
N ASP A 7 0.07 18.32 -18.04
CA ASP A 7 -0.32 19.53 -17.30
C ASP A 7 -1.56 20.22 -17.88
N VAL A 8 -1.76 20.17 -19.21
CA VAL A 8 -2.96 20.74 -19.86
C VAL A 8 -4.21 19.91 -19.58
N ILE A 9 -4.13 18.59 -19.50
CA ILE A 9 -5.26 17.73 -19.10
C ILE A 9 -5.60 17.93 -17.62
N ARG A 10 -4.58 17.96 -16.73
CA ARG A 10 -4.76 18.32 -15.30
C ARG A 10 -5.35 19.73 -15.14
N HIS A 11 -4.91 20.71 -15.93
CA HIS A 11 -5.45 22.07 -15.89
C HIS A 11 -6.83 22.21 -16.51
N GLN A 12 -7.20 21.47 -17.56
CA GLN A 12 -8.54 21.57 -18.16
C GLN A 12 -9.63 21.08 -17.19
N ASN A 13 -9.36 20.02 -16.43
CA ASN A 13 -10.28 19.50 -15.41
C ASN A 13 -10.35 20.42 -14.16
N ALA A 14 -9.22 20.95 -13.69
CA ALA A 14 -9.20 21.91 -12.59
C ALA A 14 -9.84 23.27 -12.96
N HIS A 15 -9.66 23.73 -14.19
CA HIS A 15 -10.17 25.02 -14.66
C HIS A 15 -11.67 24.99 -14.98
N ALA A 16 -12.22 23.82 -15.37
CA ALA A 16 -13.66 23.61 -15.48
C ALA A 16 -14.35 23.61 -14.09
N PHE A 17 -13.71 23.00 -13.09
CA PHE A 17 -14.20 22.97 -11.70
C PHE A 17 -14.14 24.36 -11.05
N LEU A 18 -13.04 25.10 -11.22
CA LEU A 18 -12.88 26.46 -10.67
C LEU A 18 -13.83 27.49 -11.32
N LYS A 19 -14.07 27.39 -12.64
CA LYS A 19 -15.06 28.27 -13.32
C LYS A 19 -16.51 27.98 -12.90
N ALA A 20 -16.83 26.75 -12.50
CA ALA A 20 -18.14 26.42 -11.94
C ALA A 20 -18.30 26.97 -10.51
N CYS A 21 -17.22 26.99 -9.72
CA CYS A 21 -17.20 27.58 -8.37
C CYS A 21 -17.29 29.13 -8.39
N ASP A 22 -16.71 29.81 -9.39
CA ASP A 22 -16.76 31.27 -9.52
C ASP A 22 -18.15 31.84 -9.85
N LEU A 23 -19.11 31.00 -10.25
CA LEU A 23 -20.50 31.38 -10.49
C LEU A 23 -21.38 31.32 -9.24
N ILE A 24 -20.85 30.84 -8.11
CA ILE A 24 -21.58 30.73 -6.84
C ILE A 24 -21.16 31.91 -5.94
N PRO A 25 -22.03 32.89 -5.67
CA PRO A 25 -21.66 34.00 -4.81
C PRO A 25 -21.45 33.51 -3.38
N THR A 26 -20.35 33.93 -2.76
CA THR A 26 -20.08 33.68 -1.34
C THR A 26 -21.25 34.19 -0.46
N ALA A 27 -21.42 33.60 0.73
CA ALA A 27 -22.50 33.95 1.66
C ALA A 27 -22.57 35.45 2.04
N SER A 28 -21.48 36.21 1.86
CA SER A 28 -21.45 37.66 2.06
C SER A 28 -22.04 38.44 0.87
N GLY A 29 -21.93 37.92 -0.37
CA GLY A 29 -22.45 38.53 -1.60
C GLY A 29 -23.98 38.46 -1.73
N LEU A 30 -24.63 37.48 -1.11
CA LEU A 30 -26.10 37.38 -1.11
C LEU A 30 -26.78 38.48 -0.26
N LYS A 31 -26.09 39.05 0.74
CA LYS A 31 -26.68 40.05 1.64
C LYS A 31 -26.85 41.45 1.02
N THR A 32 -26.14 41.76 -0.06
CA THR A 32 -26.12 43.09 -0.68
C THR A 32 -26.79 43.13 -2.05
N MET A 33 -27.34 42.02 -2.53
CA MET A 33 -27.93 41.91 -3.86
C MET A 33 -29.36 42.48 -3.91
N ASN A 34 -29.54 43.54 -4.70
CA ASN A 34 -30.86 44.13 -5.00
C ASN A 34 -31.81 43.08 -5.59
N SER A 35 -33.09 43.12 -5.19
CA SER A 35 -34.14 42.17 -5.58
C SER A 35 -34.23 41.87 -7.09
N ARG A 36 -33.91 42.84 -7.96
CA ARG A 36 -33.88 42.62 -9.42
C ARG A 36 -32.77 41.68 -9.90
N ARG A 37 -31.61 41.67 -9.24
CA ARG A 37 -30.49 40.75 -9.57
C ARG A 37 -30.75 39.34 -9.04
N PHE A 38 -31.42 39.23 -7.90
CA PHE A 38 -31.81 37.94 -7.33
C PHE A 38 -32.85 37.22 -8.20
N THR A 39 -33.84 37.94 -8.74
CA THR A 39 -34.81 37.37 -9.69
C THR A 39 -34.16 36.92 -11.01
N LEU A 40 -33.15 37.63 -11.51
CA LEU A 40 -32.43 37.24 -12.73
C LEU A 40 -31.59 35.97 -12.57
N VAL A 41 -30.97 35.75 -11.40
CA VAL A 41 -30.23 34.51 -11.10
C VAL A 41 -31.19 33.31 -11.01
N ILE A 42 -32.37 33.49 -10.40
CA ILE A 42 -33.39 32.43 -10.33
C ILE A 42 -33.95 32.10 -11.73
N ILE A 43 -34.19 33.12 -12.57
CA ILE A 43 -34.64 32.90 -13.94
C ILE A 43 -33.54 32.20 -14.77
N ALA A 44 -32.28 32.58 -14.61
CA ALA A 44 -31.16 31.90 -15.29
C ALA A 44 -31.01 30.42 -14.86
N LEU A 45 -31.26 30.12 -13.58
CA LEU A 45 -31.29 28.74 -13.07
C LEU A 45 -32.50 27.92 -13.56
N LEU A 46 -33.63 28.58 -13.84
CA LEU A 46 -34.85 27.94 -14.38
C LEU A 46 -34.79 27.69 -15.90
N PHE A 47 -33.83 28.29 -16.61
CA PHE A 47 -33.63 28.13 -18.07
C PHE A 47 -32.33 27.40 -18.42
N LEU A 48 -31.62 26.81 -17.45
CA LEU A 48 -30.64 25.78 -17.76
C LEU A 48 -31.39 24.65 -18.46
N PRO A 49 -31.05 24.30 -19.73
CA PRO A 49 -31.69 23.17 -20.38
C PRO A 49 -31.49 21.96 -19.47
N PRO A 50 -32.50 21.07 -19.31
CA PRO A 50 -32.24 19.77 -18.73
C PRO A 50 -31.14 19.17 -19.60
N THR A 51 -29.92 19.14 -19.05
CA THR A 51 -28.83 18.38 -19.61
C THR A 51 -29.41 17.00 -19.83
N LEU A 52 -29.47 16.59 -21.10
CA LEU A 52 -29.65 15.21 -21.47
C LEU A 52 -28.78 14.41 -20.50
N ILE A 53 -29.42 13.63 -19.64
CA ILE A 53 -28.75 12.56 -18.92
C ILE A 53 -28.43 11.56 -20.03
N LEU A 54 -27.36 11.85 -20.79
CA LEU A 54 -26.60 10.79 -21.42
C LEU A 54 -26.13 9.95 -20.24
N SER A 55 -26.49 8.67 -20.25
CA SER A 55 -25.87 7.69 -19.37
C SER A 55 -24.37 7.96 -19.40
N GLN A 56 -23.80 8.34 -18.26
CA GLN A 56 -22.35 8.28 -18.16
C GLN A 56 -22.00 6.79 -18.33
N PRO A 57 -21.03 6.45 -19.21
CA PRO A 57 -20.54 5.09 -19.23
C PRO A 57 -20.12 4.74 -17.80
N GLN A 58 -20.71 3.67 -17.29
CA GLN A 58 -20.37 3.13 -15.98
C GLN A 58 -18.93 2.61 -16.06
N GLU A 59 -18.18 2.75 -14.96
CA GLU A 59 -16.75 2.41 -14.85
C GLU A 59 -16.42 1.07 -15.51
N VAL A 60 -15.79 1.12 -16.67
CA VAL A 60 -15.25 -0.05 -17.37
C VAL A 60 -13.77 -0.04 -17.08
N LYS A 61 -13.29 -0.96 -16.23
CA LYS A 61 -11.85 -1.18 -16.12
C LYS A 61 -11.40 -1.90 -17.39
N ALA A 62 -10.20 -1.56 -17.86
CA ALA A 62 -9.62 -2.19 -19.02
C ALA A 62 -9.06 -3.57 -18.67
N TRP A 63 -8.22 -4.20 -19.53
CA TRP A 63 -7.45 -5.37 -19.07
C TRP A 63 -6.81 -5.00 -17.72
N GLY A 64 -6.90 -5.87 -16.71
CA GLY A 64 -6.30 -5.50 -15.43
C GLY A 64 -4.82 -5.18 -15.59
N LEU A 65 -4.29 -4.25 -14.79
CA LEU A 65 -2.90 -3.77 -14.87
C LEU A 65 -1.85 -4.88 -15.01
N ALA A 66 -2.08 -6.03 -14.33
CA ALA A 66 -1.22 -7.20 -14.41
C ALA A 66 -1.18 -7.82 -15.83
N THR A 67 -2.31 -7.81 -16.55
CA THR A 67 -2.42 -8.31 -17.92
C THR A 67 -1.76 -7.38 -18.93
N HIS A 68 -1.92 -6.05 -18.83
CA HIS A 68 -1.17 -5.12 -19.69
C HIS A 68 0.34 -5.31 -19.53
N SER A 69 0.80 -5.39 -18.29
CA SER A 69 2.22 -5.60 -17.99
C SER A 69 2.72 -6.95 -18.49
N TYR A 70 1.89 -7.99 -18.41
CA TYR A 70 2.17 -9.29 -19.00
C TYR A 70 2.33 -9.18 -20.53
N ILE A 71 1.42 -8.49 -21.22
CA ILE A 71 1.45 -8.31 -22.68
C ILE A 71 2.72 -7.55 -23.10
N ASP A 72 2.99 -6.40 -22.46
CA ASP A 72 4.15 -5.58 -22.78
C ASP A 72 5.46 -6.31 -22.51
N THR A 73 5.56 -7.02 -21.38
CA THR A 73 6.76 -7.80 -21.06
C THR A 73 7.02 -8.90 -22.09
N HIS A 74 5.98 -9.62 -22.52
CA HIS A 74 6.12 -10.64 -23.57
C HIS A 74 6.52 -10.02 -24.91
N ALA A 75 5.94 -8.87 -25.27
CA ALA A 75 6.26 -8.15 -26.50
C ALA A 75 7.70 -7.63 -26.50
N MET A 76 8.14 -6.95 -25.43
CA MET A 76 9.51 -6.46 -25.29
C MET A 76 10.53 -7.59 -25.43
N ASN A 77 10.31 -8.70 -24.71
CA ASN A 77 11.23 -9.84 -24.71
C ASN A 77 11.27 -10.60 -26.05
N ALA A 78 10.20 -10.51 -26.85
CA ALA A 78 10.11 -11.20 -28.14
C ALA A 78 10.66 -10.39 -29.33
N LEU A 79 11.05 -9.12 -29.14
CA LEU A 79 11.66 -8.30 -30.20
C LEU A 79 12.87 -9.00 -30.82
N THR A 80 12.87 -9.14 -32.14
CA THR A 80 13.93 -9.90 -32.84
C THR A 80 15.24 -9.12 -32.93
N ASN A 81 15.16 -7.79 -33.02
CA ASN A 81 16.33 -6.93 -33.01
C ASN A 81 16.87 -6.82 -31.58
N GLU A 82 18.03 -7.41 -31.33
CA GLU A 82 18.65 -7.50 -30.00
C GLU A 82 18.92 -6.13 -29.38
N SER A 83 19.47 -5.17 -30.13
CA SER A 83 19.77 -3.83 -29.58
C SER A 83 18.51 -3.06 -29.21
N TRP A 84 17.44 -3.20 -30.00
CA TRP A 84 16.15 -2.61 -29.65
C TRP A 84 15.45 -3.36 -28.52
N ARG A 85 15.57 -4.69 -28.45
CA ARG A 85 15.09 -5.46 -27.30
C ARG A 85 15.75 -4.98 -26.01
N GLU A 86 17.07 -4.78 -26.01
CA GLU A 86 17.78 -4.23 -24.86
C GLU A 86 17.33 -2.79 -24.54
N ALA A 87 16.98 -1.97 -25.54
CA ALA A 87 16.40 -0.64 -25.33
C ALA A 87 15.03 -0.69 -24.64
N PHE A 88 14.13 -1.55 -25.11
CA PHE A 88 12.83 -1.74 -24.48
C PHE A 88 12.98 -2.30 -23.06
N ARG A 89 13.93 -3.21 -22.82
CA ARG A 89 14.23 -3.71 -21.47
C ARG A 89 14.77 -2.59 -20.57
N TYR A 90 15.69 -1.77 -21.06
CA TYR A 90 16.21 -0.63 -20.29
C TYR A 90 15.10 0.36 -19.93
N TYR A 91 14.25 0.71 -20.87
CA TYR A 91 13.16 1.64 -20.65
C TYR A 91 11.84 0.95 -20.27
N SER A 92 11.90 -0.26 -19.68
CA SER A 92 10.70 -1.02 -19.33
C SER A 92 9.83 -0.28 -18.32
N GLY A 93 10.45 0.42 -17.36
CA GLY A 93 9.73 1.24 -16.39
C GLY A 93 8.89 2.33 -17.05
N GLU A 94 9.43 3.02 -18.05
CA GLU A 94 8.71 4.04 -18.81
C GLU A 94 7.57 3.42 -19.63
N VAL A 95 7.80 2.26 -20.29
CA VAL A 95 6.75 1.53 -21.02
C VAL A 95 5.63 1.10 -20.08
N LEU A 96 5.94 0.43 -18.97
CA LEU A 96 4.96 -0.07 -18.02
C LEU A 96 4.17 1.06 -17.34
N GLN A 97 4.85 2.17 -17.01
CA GLN A 97 4.18 3.38 -16.49
C GLN A 97 3.22 3.96 -17.53
N GLY A 98 3.66 4.07 -18.80
CA GLY A 98 2.82 4.52 -19.90
C GLY A 98 1.60 3.62 -20.10
N ALA A 99 1.77 2.31 -19.95
CA ALA A 99 0.69 1.34 -20.09
C ALA A 99 -0.29 1.31 -18.89
N SER A 100 0.10 1.82 -17.72
CA SER A 100 -0.78 1.84 -16.53
C SER A 100 -1.59 3.13 -16.39
N ILE A 101 -1.06 4.26 -16.86
CA ILE A 101 -1.65 5.58 -16.63
C ILE A 101 -3.06 5.77 -17.21
N PRO A 102 -3.41 5.26 -18.40
CA PRO A 102 -4.76 5.38 -18.94
C PRO A 102 -5.86 4.89 -17.99
N ASP A 103 -5.61 3.77 -17.29
CA ASP A 103 -6.53 3.20 -16.30
C ASP A 103 -6.50 3.90 -14.95
N LEU A 104 -5.31 4.28 -14.49
CA LEU A 104 -5.10 4.74 -13.12
C LEU A 104 -5.40 6.23 -12.95
N GLU A 105 -4.92 7.05 -13.89
CA GLU A 105 -4.93 8.50 -13.76
C GLU A 105 -5.92 9.17 -14.72
N TRP A 106 -5.93 8.76 -16.00
CA TRP A 106 -6.71 9.48 -17.01
C TRP A 106 -8.16 9.04 -17.06
N GLN A 107 -8.40 7.73 -16.94
CA GLN A 107 -9.72 7.12 -16.93
C GLN A 107 -10.56 7.58 -18.15
N ASP A 108 -9.89 7.68 -19.30
CA ASP A 108 -10.46 8.17 -20.55
C ASP A 108 -11.10 7.04 -21.35
N TRP A 109 -12.07 6.36 -20.72
CA TRP A 109 -12.66 5.07 -21.13
C TRP A 109 -13.06 4.95 -22.61
N ASP A 110 -13.38 6.05 -23.30
CA ASP A 110 -13.68 6.04 -24.73
C ASP A 110 -12.48 5.59 -25.59
N ASN A 111 -11.25 5.81 -25.11
CA ASN A 111 -10.01 5.39 -25.78
C ASN A 111 -9.66 3.92 -25.54
N HIS A 112 -10.38 3.22 -24.67
CA HIS A 112 -10.17 1.81 -24.34
C HIS A 112 -11.04 0.91 -25.22
N LEU A 113 -12.13 1.46 -25.75
CA LEU A 113 -13.16 0.69 -26.45
C LEU A 113 -13.04 0.84 -27.97
N TYR A 114 -13.48 -0.19 -28.68
CA TYR A 114 -13.83 -0.09 -30.09
C TYR A 114 -14.87 -1.14 -30.48
N TYR A 115 -16.04 -0.69 -30.95
CA TYR A 115 -17.13 -1.59 -31.31
C TYR A 115 -17.11 -1.86 -32.81
N PRO A 116 -16.67 -3.05 -33.27
CA PRO A 116 -16.45 -3.30 -34.69
C PRO A 116 -17.74 -3.33 -35.52
N GLU A 117 -18.91 -3.59 -34.92
CA GLU A 117 -20.19 -3.56 -35.63
C GLU A 117 -20.65 -2.13 -35.96
N THR A 118 -20.43 -1.18 -35.06
CA THR A 118 -20.91 0.22 -35.18
C THR A 118 -19.81 1.18 -35.64
N GLY A 119 -18.54 0.83 -35.39
CA GLY A 119 -17.39 1.69 -35.56
C GLY A 119 -17.28 2.80 -34.49
N GLU A 120 -17.96 2.65 -33.36
CA GLU A 120 -17.93 3.58 -32.24
C GLU A 120 -16.68 3.40 -31.37
N HIS A 121 -16.41 4.41 -30.54
CA HIS A 121 -15.25 4.54 -29.65
C HIS A 121 -13.89 4.73 -30.36
N ASN A 122 -12.87 5.09 -29.58
CA ASN A 122 -11.73 5.84 -30.10
C ASN A 122 -10.37 5.13 -29.97
N ALA A 123 -10.32 3.88 -29.47
CA ALA A 123 -9.07 3.13 -29.32
C ALA A 123 -8.18 3.11 -30.59
N PRO A 124 -8.72 2.91 -31.82
CA PRO A 124 -7.88 2.93 -33.03
C PRO A 124 -7.20 4.27 -33.30
N ASN A 125 -7.84 5.39 -32.96
CA ASN A 125 -7.27 6.72 -33.14
C ASN A 125 -6.29 7.06 -32.01
N ALA A 126 -6.60 6.66 -30.78
CA ALA A 126 -5.74 6.85 -29.62
C ALA A 126 -4.41 6.10 -29.78
N ALA A 127 -4.45 4.81 -30.11
CA ALA A 127 -3.26 4.01 -30.40
C ALA A 127 -2.43 4.62 -31.54
N ALA A 128 -3.07 5.06 -32.64
CA ALA A 128 -2.36 5.69 -33.74
C ALA A 128 -1.73 7.03 -33.35
N HIS A 129 -2.39 7.84 -32.52
CA HIS A 129 -1.85 9.09 -32.01
C HIS A 129 -0.60 8.85 -31.16
N TRP A 130 -0.67 7.95 -30.20
CA TRP A 130 0.44 7.62 -29.31
C TRP A 130 1.60 6.93 -30.04
N TYR A 131 1.32 6.10 -31.06
CA TYR A 131 2.35 5.59 -31.97
C TYR A 131 3.14 6.72 -32.65
N GLN A 132 2.45 7.77 -33.13
CA GLN A 132 3.13 8.91 -33.76
C GLN A 132 3.96 9.71 -32.74
N LEU A 133 3.48 9.88 -31.52
CA LEU A 133 4.24 10.53 -30.44
C LEU A 133 5.49 9.74 -30.06
N ALA A 134 5.36 8.42 -29.88
CA ALA A 134 6.48 7.52 -29.61
C ALA A 134 7.53 7.61 -30.73
N ARG A 135 7.10 7.50 -32.00
CA ARG A 135 7.99 7.67 -33.16
C ARG A 135 8.66 9.04 -33.20
N ALA A 136 7.93 10.11 -32.92
CA ALA A 136 8.48 11.48 -32.93
C ALA A 136 9.56 11.64 -31.86
N ASN A 137 9.34 11.10 -30.66
CA ASN A 137 10.30 11.12 -29.57
C ASN A 137 11.52 10.25 -29.84
N PHE A 138 11.35 9.03 -30.38
CA PHE A 138 12.48 8.20 -30.81
C PHE A 138 13.32 8.89 -31.89
N THR A 139 12.68 9.53 -32.86
CA THR A 139 13.38 10.30 -33.91
C THR A 139 14.15 11.49 -33.34
N ALA A 140 13.64 12.10 -32.26
CA ALA A 140 14.27 13.22 -31.58
C ALA A 140 15.36 12.80 -30.56
N GLY A 141 15.51 11.51 -30.26
CA GLY A 141 16.36 11.00 -29.19
C GLY A 141 15.81 11.26 -27.78
N ASN A 142 14.52 11.59 -27.65
CA ASN A 142 13.84 11.77 -26.38
C ASN A 142 13.34 10.41 -25.87
N TRP A 143 14.26 9.56 -25.42
CA TRP A 143 13.97 8.13 -25.21
C TRP A 143 12.90 7.88 -24.14
N GLU A 144 13.03 8.42 -22.93
CA GLU A 144 12.05 8.24 -21.84
C GLU A 144 10.63 8.61 -22.27
N ASP A 145 10.46 9.82 -22.81
CA ASP A 145 9.20 10.33 -23.38
C ASP A 145 8.66 9.42 -24.51
N GLY A 146 9.55 8.80 -25.31
CA GLY A 146 9.20 7.91 -26.40
C GLY A 146 8.76 6.52 -25.93
N PHE A 147 9.44 5.94 -24.96
CA PHE A 147 9.10 4.65 -24.38
C PHE A 147 7.85 4.74 -23.50
N PHE A 148 7.68 5.85 -22.77
CA PHE A 148 6.42 6.19 -22.13
C PHE A 148 5.26 6.21 -23.13
N ALA A 149 5.41 6.96 -24.23
CA ALA A 149 4.39 7.01 -25.29
C ALA A 149 4.15 5.64 -25.96
N ALA A 150 5.17 4.77 -26.03
CA ALA A 150 5.02 3.41 -26.54
C ALA A 150 4.17 2.54 -25.59
N GLY A 151 4.30 2.72 -24.27
CA GLY A 151 3.42 2.10 -23.28
C GLY A 151 1.97 2.56 -23.40
N VAL A 152 1.74 3.87 -23.53
CA VAL A 152 0.36 4.38 -23.74
C VAL A 152 -0.24 3.85 -25.04
N MET A 153 0.57 3.76 -26.10
CA MET A 153 0.17 3.17 -27.37
C MET A 153 -0.20 1.69 -27.22
N SER A 154 0.62 0.89 -26.51
CA SER A 154 0.35 -0.54 -26.34
C SER A 154 -0.95 -0.77 -25.57
N HIS A 155 -1.23 0.02 -24.54
CA HIS A 155 -2.48 -0.02 -23.78
C HIS A 155 -3.70 0.07 -24.71
N TYR A 156 -3.87 1.21 -25.40
CA TYR A 156 -5.02 1.43 -26.29
C TYR A 156 -5.07 0.49 -27.49
N ALA A 157 -3.93 -0.07 -27.92
CA ALA A 157 -3.92 -1.05 -29.00
C ALA A 157 -4.35 -2.45 -28.52
N CYS A 158 -4.07 -2.80 -27.27
CA CYS A 158 -4.30 -4.12 -26.72
C CYS A 158 -5.68 -4.26 -26.07
N ASP A 159 -6.29 -3.18 -25.59
CA ASP A 159 -7.64 -3.22 -25.02
C ASP A 159 -8.68 -3.81 -25.96
N PRO A 160 -8.81 -3.37 -27.22
CA PRO A 160 -9.76 -4.01 -28.13
C PRO A 160 -9.39 -5.47 -28.48
N CYS A 161 -8.26 -6.00 -28.02
CA CYS A 161 -7.96 -7.43 -28.15
C CYS A 161 -8.73 -8.29 -27.12
N ILE A 162 -9.35 -7.72 -26.07
CA ILE A 162 -10.27 -8.46 -25.19
C ILE A 162 -11.71 -8.36 -25.72
N PRO A 163 -12.50 -9.45 -25.70
CA PRO A 163 -13.88 -9.39 -26.17
C PRO A 163 -14.70 -8.30 -25.48
N VAL A 164 -14.52 -8.13 -24.16
CA VAL A 164 -15.39 -7.25 -23.34
C VAL A 164 -15.20 -5.75 -23.61
N HIS A 165 -14.22 -5.36 -24.42
CA HIS A 165 -14.02 -3.97 -24.88
C HIS A 165 -14.55 -3.71 -26.29
N THR A 166 -15.25 -4.69 -26.86
CA THR A 166 -15.74 -4.64 -28.24
C THR A 166 -17.24 -4.48 -28.35
N ASP A 167 -17.98 -4.41 -27.23
CA ASP A 167 -19.42 -4.15 -27.21
C ASP A 167 -19.86 -3.62 -25.81
N GLU A 168 -21.17 -3.40 -25.64
CA GLU A 168 -21.81 -2.78 -24.47
C GLU A 168 -21.43 -3.43 -23.12
N TYR A 169 -20.92 -2.61 -22.20
CA TYR A 169 -20.62 -3.02 -20.82
C TYR A 169 -21.77 -3.77 -20.11
N TRP A 170 -21.41 -4.74 -19.26
CA TRP A 170 -22.31 -5.39 -18.31
C TRP A 170 -21.62 -5.81 -17.00
N ASP A 171 -22.40 -6.21 -16.00
CA ASP A 171 -21.92 -6.51 -14.64
C ASP A 171 -20.84 -7.61 -14.54
N GLY A 172 -20.72 -8.50 -15.54
CA GLY A 172 -19.73 -9.57 -15.55
C GLY A 172 -18.38 -9.20 -16.16
N HIS A 173 -18.28 -8.01 -16.76
CA HIS A 173 -17.04 -7.47 -17.32
C HIS A 173 -15.85 -7.53 -16.34
N PRO A 174 -15.93 -6.93 -15.12
CA PRO A 174 -14.79 -6.95 -14.20
C PRO A 174 -14.49 -8.36 -13.66
N ALA A 175 -15.46 -9.27 -13.70
CA ALA A 175 -15.27 -10.65 -13.28
C ALA A 175 -14.34 -11.39 -14.26
N TYR A 176 -14.55 -11.20 -15.57
CA TYR A 176 -13.71 -11.82 -16.59
C TYR A 176 -12.27 -11.31 -16.52
N GLU A 177 -12.05 -10.00 -16.46
CA GLU A 177 -10.71 -9.41 -16.34
C GLU A 177 -9.99 -9.87 -15.07
N THR A 178 -10.72 -9.94 -13.95
CA THR A 178 -10.18 -10.46 -12.68
C THR A 178 -9.83 -11.94 -12.79
N ASP A 179 -10.66 -12.74 -13.46
CA ASP A 179 -10.40 -14.16 -13.68
C ASP A 179 -9.10 -14.35 -14.49
N ILE A 180 -8.91 -13.58 -15.57
CA ILE A 180 -7.68 -13.61 -16.37
C ILE A 180 -6.45 -13.29 -15.51
N ASN A 181 -6.48 -12.19 -14.75
CA ASN A 181 -5.35 -11.78 -13.89
C ASN A 181 -4.91 -12.90 -12.94
N ASN A 182 -5.88 -13.66 -12.40
CA ASN A 182 -5.62 -14.78 -11.49
C ASN A 182 -5.04 -16.02 -12.20
N HIS A 183 -5.09 -16.09 -13.53
CA HIS A 183 -4.66 -17.23 -14.34
C HIS A 183 -3.51 -16.90 -15.30
N LEU A 184 -2.88 -15.72 -15.22
CA LEU A 184 -1.83 -15.30 -16.16
C LEU A 184 -0.70 -16.33 -16.31
N SER A 185 -0.29 -16.98 -15.21
CA SER A 185 0.74 -18.02 -15.21
C SER A 185 0.29 -19.37 -15.80
N ASN A 186 -1.01 -19.56 -16.02
CA ASN A 186 -1.58 -20.81 -16.55
C ASN A 186 -1.70 -20.80 -18.08
N PHE A 187 -1.62 -19.64 -18.72
CA PHE A 187 -1.72 -19.55 -20.18
C PHE A 187 -0.46 -20.09 -20.87
N SER A 188 -0.64 -20.99 -21.83
CA SER A 188 0.43 -21.43 -22.72
C SER A 188 0.27 -20.74 -24.06
N LEU A 189 0.99 -19.63 -24.25
CA LEU A 189 0.93 -18.86 -25.49
C LEU A 189 1.86 -19.45 -26.55
N PRO A 190 1.46 -19.47 -27.83
CA PRO A 190 2.39 -19.68 -28.93
C PRO A 190 3.54 -18.67 -28.89
N ALA A 191 4.70 -19.05 -29.44
CA ALA A 191 5.82 -18.11 -29.58
C ALA A 191 5.37 -16.87 -30.37
N PRO A 192 5.55 -15.65 -29.82
CA PRO A 192 5.14 -14.43 -30.49
C PRO A 192 5.87 -14.23 -31.82
N SER A 193 5.21 -13.58 -32.77
CA SER A 193 5.77 -13.22 -34.07
C SER A 193 5.49 -11.76 -34.40
N GLU A 194 6.55 -10.99 -34.65
CA GLU A 194 6.44 -9.60 -35.10
C GLU A 194 6.12 -9.50 -36.60
N SER A 195 5.42 -8.43 -36.97
CA SER A 195 5.06 -8.13 -38.35
C SER A 195 5.13 -6.62 -38.63
N VAL A 196 5.26 -6.24 -39.91
CA VAL A 196 5.27 -4.83 -40.30
C VAL A 196 3.84 -4.31 -40.42
N ILE A 197 3.51 -3.31 -39.60
CA ILE A 197 2.21 -2.64 -39.57
C ILE A 197 2.22 -1.43 -40.50
N THR A 198 1.27 -1.36 -41.44
CA THR A 198 1.15 -0.21 -42.35
C THR A 198 0.16 0.84 -41.87
N ASN A 199 -0.77 0.45 -40.99
CA ASN A 199 -1.78 1.34 -40.43
C ASN A 199 -2.15 0.86 -39.02
N VAL A 200 -1.79 1.65 -38.01
CA VAL A 200 -2.03 1.32 -36.59
C VAL A 200 -3.51 1.24 -36.28
N SER A 201 -4.32 2.21 -36.72
CA SER A 201 -5.76 2.18 -36.49
C SER A 201 -6.40 0.93 -37.10
N HIS A 202 -5.97 0.52 -38.30
CA HIS A 202 -6.50 -0.69 -38.92
C HIS A 202 -6.12 -1.96 -38.17
N LEU A 203 -4.89 -2.05 -37.64
CA LEU A 203 -4.49 -3.16 -36.76
C LEU A 203 -5.43 -3.28 -35.56
N VAL A 204 -5.73 -2.16 -34.89
CA VAL A 204 -6.61 -2.16 -33.71
C VAL A 204 -8.03 -2.58 -34.09
N VAL A 205 -8.55 -2.12 -35.23
CA VAL A 205 -9.87 -2.54 -35.76
C VAL A 205 -9.90 -4.03 -36.07
N ASP A 206 -8.84 -4.58 -36.68
CA ASP A 206 -8.73 -6.01 -36.98
C ASP A 206 -8.70 -6.85 -35.69
N CYS A 207 -7.97 -6.37 -34.67
CA CYS A 207 -7.91 -7.02 -33.36
C CYS A 207 -9.27 -7.00 -32.66
N ALA A 208 -9.95 -5.85 -32.64
CA ALA A 208 -11.31 -5.71 -32.11
C ALA A 208 -12.30 -6.65 -32.80
N THR A 209 -12.26 -6.68 -34.13
CA THR A 209 -13.13 -7.56 -34.92
C THR A 209 -12.89 -9.03 -34.59
N TYR A 210 -11.62 -9.42 -34.40
CA TYR A 210 -11.29 -10.78 -34.00
C TYR A 210 -11.76 -11.10 -32.58
N ALA A 211 -11.52 -10.23 -31.60
CA ALA A 211 -11.93 -10.47 -30.23
C ALA A 211 -13.46 -10.51 -30.08
N HIS A 212 -14.16 -9.64 -30.81
CA HIS A 212 -15.62 -9.52 -30.78
C HIS A 212 -16.34 -10.81 -31.18
N GLN A 213 -15.73 -11.68 -32.00
CA GLN A 213 -16.35 -12.96 -32.36
C GLN A 213 -16.63 -13.88 -31.16
N TYR A 214 -15.98 -13.63 -30.02
CA TYR A 214 -16.14 -14.38 -28.78
C TYR A 214 -17.00 -13.64 -27.73
N TYR A 215 -17.50 -12.44 -28.04
CA TYR A 215 -18.20 -11.57 -27.08
C TYR A 215 -19.39 -12.27 -26.42
N ASP A 216 -20.30 -12.82 -27.21
CA ASP A 216 -21.52 -13.46 -26.71
C ASP A 216 -21.24 -14.68 -25.82
N GLU A 217 -20.21 -15.46 -26.14
CA GLU A 217 -19.82 -16.64 -25.36
C GLU A 217 -19.22 -16.24 -24.01
N ILE A 218 -18.39 -15.20 -23.99
CA ILE A 218 -17.83 -14.60 -22.77
C ILE A 218 -18.94 -13.97 -21.93
N TYR A 219 -19.85 -13.20 -22.55
CA TYR A 219 -21.00 -12.61 -21.88
C TYR A 219 -21.85 -13.67 -21.17
N ALA A 220 -22.14 -14.78 -21.86
CA ALA A 220 -22.91 -15.88 -21.29
C ALA A 220 -22.17 -16.61 -20.15
N ALA A 221 -20.85 -16.72 -20.23
CA ALA A 221 -20.02 -17.38 -19.21
C ALA A 221 -19.83 -16.51 -17.96
N TYR A 222 -19.90 -15.19 -18.08
CA TYR A 222 -19.77 -14.23 -16.98
C TYR A 222 -21.06 -13.42 -16.80
N PRO A 223 -22.15 -14.00 -16.28
CA PRO A 223 -23.43 -13.29 -16.13
C PRO A 223 -23.43 -12.17 -15.07
N ASN A 224 -22.43 -12.11 -14.17
CA ASN A 224 -22.33 -11.12 -13.10
C ASN A 224 -20.89 -10.99 -12.55
N GLY A 225 -20.67 -10.00 -11.69
CA GLY A 225 -19.38 -9.62 -11.12
C GLY A 225 -18.64 -10.68 -10.28
N ASP A 226 -19.30 -11.78 -9.88
CA ASP A 226 -18.70 -12.85 -9.08
C ASP A 226 -18.36 -14.10 -9.92
N SER A 227 -18.59 -14.04 -11.24
CA SER A 227 -18.45 -15.20 -12.12
C SER A 227 -16.99 -15.60 -12.32
N LYS A 228 -16.73 -16.91 -12.45
CA LYS A 228 -15.44 -17.50 -12.81
C LYS A 228 -15.67 -18.63 -13.79
N ALA A 229 -14.94 -18.66 -14.88
CA ALA A 229 -15.15 -19.65 -15.94
C ALA A 229 -13.85 -20.30 -16.42
N LEU A 230 -12.69 -19.66 -16.29
CA LEU A 230 -11.43 -20.16 -16.86
C LEU A 230 -11.05 -21.57 -16.36
N ASP A 231 -11.27 -21.85 -15.08
CA ASP A 231 -11.00 -23.18 -14.48
C ASP A 231 -11.95 -24.29 -14.96
N THR A 232 -13.14 -23.94 -15.44
CA THR A 232 -14.25 -24.89 -15.61
C THR A 232 -14.80 -24.95 -17.04
N ASN A 233 -14.37 -24.03 -17.90
CA ASN A 233 -14.84 -23.91 -19.28
C ASN A 233 -13.63 -23.81 -20.23
N GLU A 234 -13.32 -24.93 -20.88
CA GLU A 234 -12.18 -25.07 -21.80
C GLU A 234 -12.31 -24.16 -23.03
N ASP A 235 -13.52 -23.91 -23.52
CA ASP A 235 -13.75 -23.03 -24.66
C ASP A 235 -13.40 -21.58 -24.29
N ILE A 236 -13.83 -21.12 -23.11
CA ILE A 236 -13.49 -19.79 -22.59
C ILE A 236 -11.97 -19.66 -22.41
N MET A 237 -11.32 -20.64 -21.78
CA MET A 237 -9.86 -20.67 -21.66
C MET A 237 -9.17 -20.57 -23.03
N ASN A 238 -9.65 -21.32 -24.03
CA ASN A 238 -9.09 -21.28 -25.38
C ASN A 238 -9.31 -19.93 -26.07
N HIS A 239 -10.51 -19.34 -25.99
CA HIS A 239 -10.81 -18.03 -26.56
C HIS A 239 -9.95 -16.93 -25.92
N THR A 240 -9.85 -16.93 -24.59
CA THR A 240 -8.98 -16.01 -23.86
C THR A 240 -7.52 -16.17 -24.28
N THR A 241 -7.03 -17.41 -24.41
CA THR A 241 -5.65 -17.69 -24.86
C THR A 241 -5.38 -17.12 -26.25
N LEU A 242 -6.32 -17.26 -27.18
CA LEU A 242 -6.21 -16.73 -28.54
C LEU A 242 -6.19 -15.20 -28.55
N CYS A 243 -7.08 -14.56 -27.80
CA CYS A 243 -7.14 -13.11 -27.66
C CYS A 243 -5.87 -12.54 -27.01
N LEU A 244 -5.37 -13.18 -25.95
CA LEU A 244 -4.14 -12.78 -25.28
C LEU A 244 -2.92 -12.95 -26.19
N SER A 245 -2.83 -14.05 -26.95
CA SER A 245 -1.77 -14.24 -27.95
C SER A 245 -1.82 -13.18 -29.06
N MET A 246 -3.02 -12.80 -29.50
CA MET A 246 -3.19 -11.71 -30.47
C MET A 246 -2.72 -10.37 -29.90
N ALA A 247 -3.08 -10.04 -28.65
CA ALA A 247 -2.65 -8.81 -27.98
C ALA A 247 -1.12 -8.73 -27.91
N VAL A 248 -0.45 -9.82 -27.50
CA VAL A 248 1.02 -9.91 -27.48
C VAL A 248 1.62 -9.69 -28.86
N ASN A 249 1.06 -10.31 -29.91
CA ASN A 249 1.56 -10.15 -31.28
C ASN A 249 1.31 -8.73 -31.84
N ALA A 250 0.18 -8.10 -31.51
CA ALA A 250 -0.13 -6.73 -31.89
C ALA A 250 0.83 -5.75 -31.22
N CYS A 251 1.02 -5.87 -29.91
CA CYS A 251 1.99 -5.07 -29.15
C CYS A 251 3.42 -5.23 -29.69
N LEU A 252 3.88 -6.48 -29.84
CA LEU A 252 5.19 -6.81 -30.41
C LEU A 252 5.37 -6.19 -31.81
N SER A 253 4.37 -6.31 -32.67
CA SER A 253 4.42 -5.75 -34.03
C SER A 253 4.47 -4.22 -34.00
N LEU A 254 3.78 -3.57 -33.07
CA LEU A 254 3.86 -2.12 -32.88
C LEU A 254 5.22 -1.67 -32.36
N PHE A 255 5.80 -2.35 -31.35
CA PHE A 255 7.15 -2.08 -30.87
C PHE A 255 8.18 -2.27 -31.97
N HIS A 256 8.11 -3.38 -32.71
CA HIS A 256 8.93 -3.61 -33.91
C HIS A 256 8.79 -2.43 -34.89
N ASN A 257 7.55 -2.02 -35.16
CA ASN A 257 7.26 -0.92 -36.06
C ASN A 257 7.83 0.43 -35.62
N LEU A 258 7.86 0.74 -34.32
CA LEU A 258 8.47 1.97 -33.80
C LEU A 258 9.97 2.05 -34.16
N THR A 259 10.63 0.90 -34.25
CA THR A 259 12.08 0.78 -34.46
C THR A 259 12.51 0.93 -35.92
N ILE A 260 11.61 0.70 -36.88
CA ILE A 260 11.95 0.66 -38.31
C ILE A 260 12.49 2.02 -38.77
N GLY A 261 13.75 2.01 -39.22
CA GLY A 261 14.44 3.17 -39.77
C GLY A 261 15.00 4.14 -38.72
N ILE A 262 15.05 3.73 -37.44
CA ILE A 262 15.63 4.48 -36.34
C ILE A 262 16.70 3.61 -35.69
N ASP A 263 17.87 4.19 -35.40
CA ASP A 263 18.91 3.49 -34.64
C ASP A 263 18.52 3.43 -33.16
N PRO A 264 18.76 2.31 -32.45
CA PRO A 264 18.45 2.20 -31.04
C PRO A 264 19.23 3.24 -30.23
N PRO A 265 18.73 3.64 -29.04
CA PRO A 265 19.53 4.43 -28.10
C PRO A 265 20.87 3.73 -27.84
N GLU A 266 21.93 4.51 -27.70
CA GLU A 266 23.16 4.00 -27.10
C GLU A 266 22.89 3.73 -25.63
N ILE A 267 22.85 2.45 -25.30
CA ILE A 267 22.68 1.96 -23.95
C ILE A 267 24.06 1.53 -23.50
N ASP A 268 24.74 2.43 -22.80
CA ASP A 268 26.05 2.13 -22.23
C ASP A 268 25.96 2.40 -20.72
N TYR A 269 25.99 1.32 -19.95
CA TYR A 269 26.26 1.40 -18.52
C TYR A 269 27.54 0.61 -18.27
N GLU A 270 28.54 1.28 -17.70
CA GLU A 270 29.70 0.58 -17.17
C GLU A 270 29.27 -0.18 -15.91
N LEU A 271 29.08 -1.50 -16.07
CA LEU A 271 28.82 -2.42 -14.96
C LEU A 271 30.12 -2.60 -14.16
N THR A 272 30.29 -1.72 -13.17
CA THR A 272 31.51 -1.60 -12.36
C THR A 272 31.38 -2.25 -10.99
N HIS A 273 30.15 -2.60 -10.61
CA HIS A 273 29.81 -3.23 -9.33
C HIS A 273 29.06 -4.53 -9.58
N VAL A 274 28.96 -5.39 -8.57
CA VAL A 274 28.18 -6.63 -8.66
C VAL A 274 27.11 -6.68 -7.58
N ALA A 275 25.86 -6.90 -8.00
CA ALA A 275 24.75 -7.17 -7.10
C ALA A 275 24.38 -8.66 -7.17
N VAL A 276 24.10 -9.28 -6.03
CA VAL A 276 23.52 -10.62 -5.95
C VAL A 276 22.13 -10.53 -5.32
N ILE A 277 21.15 -11.20 -5.93
CA ILE A 277 19.79 -11.33 -5.41
C ILE A 277 19.62 -12.74 -4.85
N ASP A 278 19.18 -12.83 -3.61
CA ASP A 278 18.89 -14.09 -2.92
C ASP A 278 17.60 -14.74 -3.45
N TYR A 279 17.73 -15.93 -4.02
CA TYR A 279 16.63 -16.80 -4.43
C TYR A 279 16.62 -18.12 -3.64
N ALA A 280 17.66 -18.38 -2.83
CA ALA A 280 17.90 -19.68 -2.21
C ALA A 280 16.92 -19.98 -1.06
N HIS A 281 16.29 -18.95 -0.49
CA HIS A 281 15.48 -19.05 0.72
C HIS A 281 13.98 -18.94 0.47
N GLY A 282 13.55 -19.27 -0.76
CA GLY A 282 12.15 -19.20 -1.20
C GLY A 282 11.59 -17.79 -1.07
N ASN A 283 12.42 -16.79 -1.33
CA ASN A 283 12.15 -15.41 -0.98
C ASN A 283 10.95 -14.86 -1.77
N ASP A 284 10.33 -13.83 -1.20
CA ASP A 284 9.27 -13.06 -1.84
C ASP A 284 9.66 -12.66 -3.28
N TYR A 285 8.73 -12.87 -4.22
CA TYR A 285 8.82 -12.48 -5.64
C TYR A 285 9.85 -13.23 -6.51
N THR A 286 10.56 -14.23 -5.97
CA THR A 286 11.54 -15.04 -6.71
C THR A 286 10.94 -15.89 -7.84
N ASN A 287 9.62 -16.04 -7.87
CA ASN A 287 8.85 -16.73 -8.93
C ASN A 287 8.62 -15.89 -10.20
N GLY A 288 9.56 -15.01 -10.55
CA GLY A 288 9.54 -14.23 -11.80
C GLY A 288 9.09 -12.77 -11.67
N TYR A 289 8.95 -12.24 -10.45
CA TYR A 289 8.53 -10.85 -10.19
C TYR A 289 9.65 -9.95 -9.67
N LEU A 290 10.91 -10.27 -10.00
CA LEU A 290 12.08 -9.42 -9.75
C LEU A 290 12.87 -9.07 -11.02
N THR A 291 12.32 -9.29 -12.22
CA THR A 291 13.04 -9.02 -13.48
C THR A 291 13.26 -7.51 -13.70
N ASP A 292 12.35 -6.66 -13.25
CA ASP A 292 12.51 -5.20 -13.37
C ASP A 292 13.55 -4.65 -12.37
N VAL A 293 13.79 -5.37 -11.28
CA VAL A 293 14.87 -5.07 -10.32
C VAL A 293 16.22 -5.17 -11.00
N GLU A 294 16.42 -6.20 -11.82
CA GLU A 294 17.65 -6.38 -12.61
C GLU A 294 17.92 -5.17 -13.49
N VAL A 295 16.89 -4.66 -14.17
CA VAL A 295 16.98 -3.47 -15.02
C VAL A 295 17.43 -2.27 -14.21
N THR A 296 16.77 -1.99 -13.09
CA THR A 296 17.12 -0.86 -12.21
C THR A 296 18.56 -0.98 -11.71
N LEU A 297 18.99 -2.14 -11.23
CA LEU A 297 20.37 -2.38 -10.78
C LEU A 297 21.39 -2.16 -11.91
N ASN A 298 21.11 -2.64 -13.13
CA ASN A 298 21.96 -2.41 -14.31
C ASN A 298 22.06 -0.90 -14.64
N LYS A 299 20.94 -0.14 -14.57
CA LYS A 299 20.96 1.33 -14.76
C LYS A 299 21.91 2.01 -13.77
N HIS A 300 22.01 1.44 -12.57
CA HIS A 300 22.87 1.93 -11.50
C HIS A 300 24.26 1.27 -11.50
N GLY A 301 24.67 0.58 -12.56
CA GLY A 301 26.04 0.11 -12.76
C GLY A 301 26.40 -1.20 -12.04
N TYR A 302 25.40 -1.97 -11.64
CA TYR A 302 25.58 -3.30 -11.06
C TYR A 302 25.36 -4.40 -12.11
N ALA A 303 26.35 -5.26 -12.31
CA ALA A 303 26.11 -6.56 -12.91
C ALA A 303 25.33 -7.44 -11.91
N VAL A 304 24.19 -7.97 -12.33
CA VAL A 304 23.30 -8.73 -11.44
C VAL A 304 23.54 -10.23 -11.58
N ARG A 305 23.56 -10.93 -10.44
CA ARG A 305 23.57 -12.39 -10.36
C ARG A 305 22.44 -12.87 -9.46
N ILE A 306 21.82 -13.98 -9.83
CA ILE A 306 20.82 -14.67 -9.03
C ILE A 306 21.50 -15.80 -8.28
N GLN A 307 21.24 -15.91 -6.98
CA GLN A 307 21.75 -16.98 -6.13
C GLN A 307 20.62 -17.94 -5.76
N GLU A 308 20.57 -19.11 -6.39
CA GLU A 308 19.53 -20.13 -6.14
C GLU A 308 19.93 -21.15 -5.07
N ASP A 309 21.22 -21.21 -4.69
CA ASP A 309 21.77 -22.13 -3.70
C ASP A 309 22.23 -21.38 -2.42
N PRO A 310 22.32 -22.06 -1.26
CA PRO A 310 22.90 -21.49 -0.05
C PRO A 310 24.24 -20.77 -0.26
N PHE A 311 24.43 -19.61 0.36
CA PHE A 311 25.60 -18.76 0.13
C PHE A 311 26.92 -19.41 0.56
N THR A 312 27.92 -19.37 -0.33
CA THR A 312 29.31 -19.70 -0.01
C THR A 312 30.23 -18.49 -0.17
N ALA A 313 31.41 -18.55 0.44
CA ALA A 313 32.40 -17.47 0.31
C ALA A 313 32.82 -17.22 -1.16
N ALA A 314 32.71 -18.22 -2.03
CA ALA A 314 33.01 -18.05 -3.45
C ALA A 314 31.93 -17.24 -4.18
N ASP A 315 30.67 -17.34 -3.74
CA ASP A 315 29.53 -16.66 -4.37
C ASP A 315 29.54 -15.16 -4.06
N LEU A 316 30.06 -14.77 -2.89
CA LEU A 316 30.09 -13.38 -2.43
C LEU A 316 31.41 -12.63 -2.70
N ILE A 317 32.43 -13.30 -3.24
CA ILE A 317 33.81 -12.76 -3.26
C ILE A 317 33.98 -11.41 -3.98
N ASP A 318 33.21 -11.19 -5.05
CA ASP A 318 33.20 -9.99 -5.88
C ASP A 318 31.89 -9.19 -5.75
N VAL A 319 31.01 -9.55 -4.81
CA VAL A 319 29.72 -8.89 -4.59
C VAL A 319 29.92 -7.59 -3.84
N ASP A 320 29.28 -6.52 -4.30
CA ASP A 320 29.23 -5.22 -3.63
C ASP A 320 27.88 -4.98 -2.93
N LEU A 321 26.79 -5.46 -3.53
CA LEU A 321 25.43 -5.36 -3.00
C LEU A 321 24.77 -6.74 -2.89
N LEU A 322 24.26 -7.07 -1.71
CA LEU A 322 23.41 -8.23 -1.49
C LEU A 322 21.96 -7.77 -1.32
N VAL A 323 21.06 -8.24 -2.19
CA VAL A 323 19.62 -7.96 -2.16
C VAL A 323 18.89 -9.20 -1.64
N MET A 324 18.19 -9.06 -0.52
CA MET A 324 17.53 -10.14 0.19
C MET A 324 16.06 -9.75 0.40
N THR A 325 15.17 -10.19 -0.50
CA THR A 325 13.74 -10.07 -0.26
C THR A 325 13.32 -11.01 0.87
N CYS A 326 12.12 -10.81 1.43
CA CYS A 326 11.65 -11.59 2.58
C CYS A 326 11.82 -13.10 2.39
N ALA A 327 12.71 -13.69 3.18
CA ALA A 327 12.99 -15.13 3.15
C ALA A 327 11.84 -15.93 3.77
N HIS A 328 11.56 -17.12 3.24
CA HIS A 328 10.59 -18.07 3.78
C HIS A 328 11.23 -19.28 4.47
N THR A 329 12.54 -19.41 4.38
CA THR A 329 13.34 -20.40 5.12
C THR A 329 14.55 -19.74 5.77
N GLY A 330 15.01 -20.27 6.90
CA GLY A 330 16.15 -19.72 7.64
C GLY A 330 17.50 -20.04 7.00
N TYR A 331 18.49 -19.20 7.33
CA TYR A 331 19.88 -19.32 6.90
C TYR A 331 20.66 -20.26 7.81
N SER A 332 21.54 -21.10 7.27
CA SER A 332 22.41 -21.92 8.10
C SER A 332 23.50 -21.10 8.80
N SER A 333 24.03 -21.59 9.93
CA SER A 333 25.13 -20.91 10.62
C SER A 333 26.39 -20.74 9.75
N SER A 334 26.60 -21.65 8.78
CA SER A 334 27.67 -21.52 7.78
C SER A 334 27.44 -20.36 6.82
N GLU A 335 26.21 -20.18 6.35
CA GLU A 335 25.86 -19.06 5.47
C GLU A 335 25.94 -17.73 6.20
N LEU A 336 25.39 -17.65 7.41
CA LEU A 336 25.51 -16.45 8.24
C LEU A 336 26.98 -16.08 8.46
N SER A 337 27.86 -17.05 8.71
CA SER A 337 29.30 -16.80 8.84
C SER A 337 29.91 -16.23 7.54
N VAL A 338 29.51 -16.76 6.39
CA VAL A 338 29.94 -16.27 5.07
C VAL A 338 29.47 -14.84 4.81
N ILE A 339 28.21 -14.53 5.14
CA ILE A 339 27.64 -13.18 4.99
C ILE A 339 28.37 -12.20 5.91
N VAL A 340 28.66 -12.58 7.15
CA VAL A 340 29.41 -11.76 8.11
C VAL A 340 30.83 -11.48 7.62
N ASP A 341 31.55 -12.52 7.19
CA ASP A 341 32.92 -12.37 6.66
C ASP A 341 32.94 -11.47 5.40
N TRP A 342 31.94 -11.62 4.53
CA TRP A 342 31.79 -10.76 3.36
C TRP A 342 31.46 -9.31 3.75
N ALA A 343 30.50 -9.09 4.65
CA ALA A 343 30.12 -7.76 5.10
C ALA A 343 31.30 -7.00 5.75
N ALA A 344 32.13 -7.72 6.51
CA ALA A 344 33.35 -7.20 7.13
C ALA A 344 34.53 -6.99 6.15
N SER A 345 34.43 -7.45 4.89
CA SER A 345 35.49 -7.29 3.89
C SER A 345 35.66 -5.86 3.39
N GLY A 346 34.70 -4.98 3.71
CA GLY A 346 34.76 -3.55 3.49
C GLY A 346 33.96 -3.08 2.28
N ASN A 347 33.37 -1.89 2.40
CA ASN A 347 32.58 -1.21 1.35
C ASN A 347 31.48 -2.09 0.74
N LYS A 348 30.77 -2.84 1.57
CA LYS A 348 29.63 -3.67 1.16
C LYS A 348 28.30 -3.00 1.48
N SER A 349 27.24 -3.51 0.88
CA SER A 349 25.88 -3.04 1.11
C SER A 349 24.90 -4.20 1.16
N ILE A 350 23.95 -4.16 2.08
CA ILE A 350 22.81 -5.08 2.16
C ILE A 350 21.53 -4.27 1.99
N LEU A 351 20.67 -4.74 1.09
CA LEU A 351 19.27 -4.35 1.01
C LEU A 351 18.43 -5.55 1.45
N LEU A 352 17.76 -5.44 2.59
CA LEU A 352 17.00 -6.52 3.19
C LEU A 352 15.55 -6.10 3.39
N THR A 353 14.60 -6.98 3.07
CA THR A 353 13.18 -6.70 3.28
C THR A 353 12.50 -7.79 4.11
N GLY A 354 11.50 -7.40 4.87
CA GLY A 354 10.57 -8.32 5.55
C GLY A 354 9.26 -8.47 4.79
N ARG A 355 8.25 -8.97 5.50
CA ARG A 355 6.85 -8.97 5.08
C ARG A 355 5.98 -9.03 6.34
N GLY A 356 4.93 -8.23 6.40
CA GLY A 356 3.93 -8.28 7.46
C GLY A 356 3.16 -9.59 7.43
N ASP A 357 2.44 -9.87 8.50
CA ASP A 357 1.68 -11.12 8.67
C ASP A 357 0.24 -11.07 8.14
N TYR A 358 -0.07 -10.14 7.23
CA TYR A 358 -1.39 -10.07 6.59
C TYR A 358 -1.72 -11.38 5.88
N SER A 359 -2.87 -11.98 6.22
CA SER A 359 -3.45 -13.22 5.67
C SER A 359 -2.66 -14.51 5.96
N THR A 360 -1.34 -14.45 6.02
CA THR A 360 -0.44 -15.56 6.33
C THR A 360 0.74 -15.07 7.15
N TYR A 361 1.04 -15.77 8.23
CA TYR A 361 2.23 -15.50 9.02
C TYR A 361 3.51 -15.67 8.18
N THR A 362 4.35 -14.64 8.18
CA THR A 362 5.71 -14.68 7.65
C THR A 362 6.66 -14.51 8.81
N ASN A 363 7.71 -15.33 8.88
CA ASN A 363 8.60 -15.33 10.04
C ASN A 363 9.72 -14.27 9.90
N PRO A 364 9.66 -13.12 10.62
CA PRO A 364 10.70 -12.10 10.55
C PRO A 364 12.02 -12.55 11.22
N GLU A 365 12.05 -13.70 11.91
CA GLU A 365 13.30 -14.22 12.47
C GLU A 365 14.32 -14.57 11.38
N TYR A 366 13.89 -15.00 10.19
CA TYR A 366 14.84 -15.32 9.12
C TYR A 366 15.66 -14.12 8.65
N PRO A 367 15.05 -12.95 8.32
CA PRO A 367 15.83 -11.74 8.08
C PRO A 367 16.50 -11.18 9.35
N ASN A 368 15.88 -11.29 10.54
CA ASN A 368 16.50 -10.83 11.79
C ASN A 368 17.76 -11.61 12.17
N ASP A 369 17.85 -12.91 11.85
CA ASP A 369 19.06 -13.73 12.05
C ASP A 369 20.26 -13.14 11.27
N VAL A 370 20.02 -12.64 10.05
CA VAL A 370 21.04 -11.97 9.23
C VAL A 370 21.43 -10.63 9.87
N LEU A 371 20.44 -9.81 10.23
CA LEU A 371 20.66 -8.50 10.87
C LEU A 371 21.43 -8.64 12.20
N GLU A 372 21.10 -9.65 13.01
CA GLU A 372 21.83 -9.95 14.24
C GLU A 372 23.26 -10.41 13.95
N ALA A 373 23.45 -11.30 12.99
CA ALA A 373 24.77 -11.82 12.65
C ALA A 373 25.75 -10.72 12.20
N ILE A 374 25.28 -9.75 11.39
CA ILE A 374 26.10 -8.61 10.92
C ILE A 374 26.23 -7.48 11.95
N GLY A 375 25.57 -7.60 13.11
CA GLY A 375 25.61 -6.61 14.18
C GLY A 375 24.74 -5.37 13.94
N SER A 376 23.75 -5.44 13.04
CA SER A 376 22.77 -4.38 12.81
C SER A 376 21.92 -4.14 14.04
N HIS A 377 21.52 -2.90 14.27
CA HIS A 377 20.60 -2.51 15.31
C HIS A 377 19.14 -2.57 14.87
N ILE A 378 18.86 -2.62 13.56
CA ILE A 378 17.51 -2.74 12.99
C ILE A 378 16.95 -4.16 13.15
N ARG A 379 15.67 -4.27 13.50
CA ARG A 379 14.89 -5.52 13.56
C ARG A 379 13.48 -5.33 12.98
N LEU A 380 12.94 -6.40 12.41
CA LEU A 380 11.57 -6.49 11.92
C LEU A 380 10.66 -7.06 13.03
N ASN A 381 9.49 -6.47 13.25
CA ASN A 381 8.50 -6.96 14.23
C ASN A 381 7.67 -8.15 13.71
N HIS A 382 7.08 -8.90 14.64
CA HIS A 382 6.02 -9.88 14.38
C HIS A 382 4.66 -9.18 14.29
N ASP A 383 4.45 -8.35 13.27
CA ASP A 383 3.20 -7.61 13.09
C ASP A 383 2.85 -7.38 11.61
N ASN A 384 1.68 -6.79 11.41
CA ASN A 384 1.35 -6.06 10.20
C ASN A 384 0.90 -4.65 10.58
N VAL A 385 1.40 -3.66 9.85
CA VAL A 385 0.97 -2.26 9.98
C VAL A 385 -0.22 -2.02 9.06
N TYR A 386 -1.23 -1.34 9.60
CA TYR A 386 -2.45 -0.91 8.94
C TYR A 386 -2.54 0.61 8.93
N MET A 387 -3.33 1.18 8.02
CA MET A 387 -3.57 2.61 7.92
C MET A 387 -4.99 2.88 7.39
N GLU A 388 -5.57 4.02 7.74
CA GLU A 388 -6.88 4.42 7.23
C GLU A 388 -6.76 5.09 5.84
N GLY A 389 -7.83 5.03 5.05
CA GLY A 389 -7.88 5.76 3.76
C GLY A 389 -7.07 5.16 2.61
N THR A 390 -6.58 3.93 2.72
CA THR A 390 -5.77 3.26 1.69
C THR A 390 -6.61 2.49 0.66
N TYR A 391 -6.02 2.15 -0.48
CA TYR A 391 -6.70 1.40 -1.56
C TYR A 391 -7.32 0.08 -1.08
N LYS A 392 -6.61 -0.63 -0.20
CA LYS A 392 -7.07 -1.81 0.55
C LYS A 392 -6.43 -1.80 1.94
N PRO A 393 -7.06 -2.42 2.96
CA PRO A 393 -6.57 -2.36 4.34
C PRO A 393 -5.10 -2.79 4.53
N TRP A 394 -4.60 -3.69 3.69
CA TRP A 394 -3.22 -4.21 3.75
C TRP A 394 -2.22 -3.42 2.90
N TYR A 395 -2.61 -2.27 2.34
CA TYR A 395 -1.71 -1.31 1.71
C TYR A 395 -1.48 -0.14 2.64
N ILE A 396 -0.28 0.44 2.57
CA ILE A 396 0.11 1.68 3.24
C ILE A 396 0.52 2.67 2.14
N ASP A 397 -0.37 3.60 1.81
CA ASP A 397 -0.18 4.60 0.75
C ASP A 397 0.24 5.95 1.35
N LEU A 398 1.53 6.25 1.33
CA LEU A 398 2.11 7.44 1.96
C LEU A 398 2.28 8.58 0.95
N TYR A 399 1.82 9.77 1.35
CA TYR A 399 1.93 11.00 0.57
C TYR A 399 2.70 12.12 1.29
N ASP A 400 3.04 11.89 2.56
CA ASP A 400 3.92 12.76 3.34
C ASP A 400 5.25 12.04 3.48
N ILE A 401 6.20 12.42 2.64
CA ILE A 401 7.52 11.79 2.57
C ILE A 401 8.53 12.71 3.26
N PRO A 402 9.38 12.19 4.18
CA PRO A 402 10.41 12.99 4.82
C PRO A 402 11.31 13.70 3.81
N SER A 403 11.79 14.89 4.17
CA SER A 403 12.56 15.69 3.23
C SER A 403 13.90 15.01 2.88
N PRO A 404 14.45 15.22 1.67
CA PRO A 404 15.72 14.58 1.30
C PRO A 404 16.88 14.94 2.24
N SER A 405 16.89 16.12 2.87
CA SER A 405 17.94 16.47 3.84
C SER A 405 17.87 15.65 5.11
N ASP A 406 16.70 15.15 5.48
CA ASP A 406 16.48 14.38 6.71
C ASP A 406 16.74 12.89 6.49
N THR A 407 16.85 12.45 5.23
CA THR A 407 17.00 11.03 4.85
C THR A 407 18.31 10.78 4.11
N VAL A 408 19.34 11.61 4.32
CA VAL A 408 20.62 11.53 3.59
C VAL A 408 20.45 11.43 2.07
N ASN A 409 19.46 12.15 1.55
CA ASN A 409 19.04 12.26 0.16
C ASN A 409 18.35 11.01 -0.43
N LEU A 410 17.97 10.04 0.40
CA LEU A 410 17.28 8.82 -0.04
C LEU A 410 15.86 9.10 -0.57
N THR A 411 15.19 10.14 -0.07
CA THR A 411 13.85 10.54 -0.54
C THR A 411 13.88 11.60 -1.66
N TYR A 412 15.03 11.82 -2.31
CA TYR A 412 15.14 12.79 -3.38
C TYR A 412 14.20 12.47 -4.55
N GLY A 413 13.29 13.39 -4.88
CA GLY A 413 12.34 13.21 -5.97
C GLY A 413 11.21 12.22 -5.67
N VAL A 414 11.08 11.77 -4.43
CA VAL A 414 10.01 10.87 -3.98
C VAL A 414 8.88 11.70 -3.39
N ALA A 415 7.71 11.70 -4.02
CA ALA A 415 6.52 12.41 -3.55
C ALA A 415 5.53 11.48 -2.85
N ASN A 416 5.53 10.19 -3.18
CA ASN A 416 4.68 9.19 -2.54
C ASN A 416 5.32 7.80 -2.58
N VAL A 417 4.92 6.93 -1.65
CA VAL A 417 5.38 5.54 -1.57
C VAL A 417 4.20 4.67 -1.17
N THR A 418 4.10 3.47 -1.75
CA THR A 418 3.11 2.48 -1.32
C THR A 418 3.77 1.19 -0.88
N LEU A 419 3.29 0.62 0.23
CA LEU A 419 3.81 -0.62 0.80
C LEU A 419 2.70 -1.65 0.92
N PHE A 420 2.94 -2.83 0.37
CA PHE A 420 2.04 -3.97 0.52
C PHE A 420 2.42 -4.75 1.78
N SER A 421 1.53 -4.77 2.77
CA SER A 421 1.66 -5.54 4.01
C SER A 421 3.05 -5.40 4.66
N PRO A 422 3.46 -4.21 5.10
CA PRO A 422 4.70 -4.08 5.87
C PRO A 422 4.50 -4.52 7.32
N ASN A 423 5.50 -5.17 7.90
CA ASN A 423 5.73 -5.13 9.34
C ASN A 423 6.40 -3.80 9.72
N SER A 424 6.34 -3.44 10.99
CA SER A 424 7.09 -2.31 11.54
C SER A 424 8.53 -2.70 11.86
N LEU A 425 9.42 -1.71 11.91
CA LEU A 425 10.79 -1.86 12.38
C LEU A 425 10.92 -1.43 13.84
N TYR A 426 11.84 -2.07 14.55
CA TYR A 426 12.31 -1.62 15.86
C TYR A 426 13.82 -1.68 15.97
N PHE A 427 14.38 -0.98 16.95
CA PHE A 427 15.82 -0.79 17.08
C PHE A 427 16.32 -1.26 18.44
N THR A 428 17.40 -2.05 18.43
CA THR A 428 18.08 -2.51 19.67
C THR A 428 18.98 -1.43 20.26
N ASP A 429 19.50 -0.54 19.41
CA ASP A 429 20.04 0.78 19.74
C ASP A 429 19.50 1.74 18.66
N GLU A 430 18.92 2.87 19.07
CA GLU A 430 18.36 3.86 18.13
C GLU A 430 19.47 4.69 17.45
N ARG A 431 20.74 4.50 17.87
CA ARG A 431 21.93 5.11 17.29
C ARG A 431 22.90 4.03 16.79
N PRO A 432 23.39 4.08 15.54
CA PRO A 432 23.32 5.18 14.56
C PRO A 432 22.23 4.95 13.49
N VAL A 433 21.08 4.40 13.86
CA VAL A 433 20.04 4.04 12.89
C VAL A 433 19.30 5.29 12.43
N LEU A 434 19.10 5.42 11.12
CA LEU A 434 18.29 6.48 10.52
C LEU A 434 17.01 5.87 9.92
N PRO A 435 15.85 6.03 10.58
CA PRO A 435 14.56 5.77 9.97
C PRO A 435 14.31 6.75 8.80
N ILE A 436 13.84 6.24 7.67
CA ILE A 436 13.63 7.06 6.45
C ILE A 436 12.18 7.13 5.99
N ILE A 437 11.33 6.19 6.43
CA ILE A 437 9.90 6.16 6.15
C ILE A 437 9.16 5.71 7.42
N PHE A 438 8.11 6.44 7.76
CA PHE A 438 7.18 6.14 8.86
C PHE A 438 5.77 5.94 8.30
N ALA A 439 4.88 5.34 9.11
CA ALA A 439 3.45 5.39 8.82
C ALA A 439 2.92 6.84 8.94
N ASP A 440 1.67 7.07 8.51
CA ASP A 440 0.98 8.34 8.76
C ASP A 440 0.31 8.36 10.14
N PRO A 441 -0.31 9.46 10.58
CA PRO A 441 -0.97 9.52 11.89
C PRO A 441 -2.05 8.47 12.15
N THR A 442 -2.64 7.88 11.12
CA THR A 442 -3.66 6.84 11.24
C THR A 442 -3.09 5.42 11.27
N GLY A 443 -1.77 5.27 11.15
CA GLY A 443 -1.07 4.00 11.20
C GLY A 443 -1.21 3.28 12.55
N TYR A 444 -1.37 1.96 12.53
CA TYR A 444 -1.39 1.14 13.75
C TYR A 444 -0.87 -0.28 13.50
N GLN A 445 -0.22 -0.85 14.51
CA GLN A 445 0.31 -2.21 14.50
C GLN A 445 -0.75 -3.20 14.97
N THR A 446 -0.80 -4.38 14.34
CA THR A 446 -1.63 -5.48 14.80
C THR A 446 -0.85 -6.77 14.87
N ASP A 447 -1.13 -7.54 15.91
CA ASP A 447 -0.68 -8.93 16.10
C ASP A 447 -1.79 -9.87 15.58
N GLN A 448 -1.84 -10.08 14.27
CA GLN A 448 -2.86 -10.96 13.69
C GLN A 448 -2.52 -12.42 13.91
N ASN A 449 -1.23 -12.74 13.89
CA ASN A 449 -0.69 -14.07 14.09
C ASN A 449 0.46 -14.01 15.09
N ALA A 450 0.42 -14.89 16.08
CA ALA A 450 1.55 -15.10 16.99
C ALA A 450 2.84 -15.40 16.18
N PRO A 451 4.04 -15.03 16.68
CA PRO A 451 4.36 -14.45 17.99
C PRO A 451 3.91 -13.00 18.24
N ALA A 452 3.98 -12.58 19.51
CA ALA A 452 3.62 -11.22 19.89
C ALA A 452 4.62 -10.17 19.38
N ILE A 453 4.13 -8.95 19.17
CA ILE A 453 4.93 -7.78 18.80
C ILE A 453 5.98 -7.47 19.88
N GLU A 454 7.24 -7.33 19.48
CA GLU A 454 8.34 -7.02 20.40
C GLU A 454 8.31 -5.54 20.82
N ARG A 455 8.17 -4.63 19.84
CA ARG A 455 8.05 -3.18 20.09
C ARG A 455 6.73 -2.64 19.57
N VAL A 456 5.92 -2.14 20.51
CA VAL A 456 4.68 -1.43 20.22
C VAL A 456 4.91 0.07 20.29
N TYR A 457 4.74 0.74 19.16
CA TYR A 457 4.63 2.19 19.00
C TYR A 457 3.17 2.62 19.15
N ASP A 458 2.30 2.09 18.30
CA ASP A 458 0.85 2.22 18.41
C ASP A 458 0.15 0.95 17.93
N ASN A 459 -0.79 0.45 18.73
CA ASN A 459 -1.64 -0.70 18.41
C ASN A 459 -3.14 -0.37 18.52
N THR A 460 -3.49 0.92 18.49
CA THR A 460 -4.86 1.41 18.54
C THR A 460 -5.26 1.95 17.18
N GLN A 461 -6.39 1.49 16.65
CA GLN A 461 -7.01 2.13 15.49
C GLN A 461 -7.86 3.32 15.94
N ASP A 462 -7.24 4.47 16.20
CA ASP A 462 -7.92 5.71 16.60
C ASP A 462 -7.64 6.91 15.70
N GLY A 463 -6.80 6.76 14.68
CA GLY A 463 -6.46 7.82 13.73
C GLY A 463 -5.39 8.80 14.25
N GLU A 464 -4.73 8.49 15.36
CA GLU A 464 -3.69 9.32 15.97
C GLU A 464 -2.41 8.52 16.24
N ASN A 465 -1.26 9.21 16.29
CA ASN A 465 0.04 8.67 16.72
C ASN A 465 0.62 7.52 15.88
N GLY A 466 0.10 7.20 14.69
CA GLY A 466 0.75 6.22 13.81
C GLY A 466 2.12 6.66 13.28
N GLN A 467 2.40 7.96 13.22
CA GLN A 467 3.61 8.54 12.64
C GLN A 467 4.92 8.27 13.41
N GLN A 468 4.87 7.51 14.50
CA GLN A 468 6.03 6.99 15.25
C GLN A 468 6.41 5.56 14.81
N ILE A 469 5.60 4.88 13.99
CA ILE A 469 5.85 3.51 13.51
C ILE A 469 6.85 3.56 12.34
N PRO A 470 8.11 3.11 12.50
CA PRO A 470 9.07 3.10 11.42
C PRO A 470 8.79 1.93 10.47
N LEU A 471 8.89 2.18 9.15
CA LEU A 471 8.64 1.19 8.10
C LEU A 471 9.86 0.91 7.24
N MET A 472 10.81 1.85 7.17
CA MET A 472 12.11 1.67 6.52
C MET A 472 13.19 2.41 7.30
N ALA A 473 14.38 1.83 7.38
CA ALA A 473 15.53 2.44 8.03
C ALA A 473 16.84 2.07 7.33
N VAL A 474 17.86 2.90 7.53
CA VAL A 474 19.23 2.64 7.11
C VAL A 474 20.19 2.71 8.28
N GLU A 475 21.31 2.01 8.17
CA GLU A 475 22.36 1.97 9.17
C GLU A 475 23.74 1.85 8.48
N GLU A 476 24.76 2.48 9.07
CA GLU A 476 26.17 2.23 8.73
C GLU A 476 26.87 1.50 9.88
N ILE A 477 27.36 0.29 9.59
CA ILE A 477 28.10 -0.57 10.52
C ILE A 477 29.54 -0.64 10.04
N GLU A 478 30.42 0.16 10.66
CA GLU A 478 31.78 0.41 10.18
C GLU A 478 31.82 0.92 8.73
N THR A 479 31.92 0.02 7.74
CA THR A 479 31.91 0.35 6.30
C THR A 479 30.81 -0.37 5.52
N LEU A 480 29.99 -1.18 6.22
CA LEU A 480 28.81 -1.82 5.69
C LEU A 480 27.64 -0.84 5.72
N ARG A 481 26.94 -0.72 4.60
CA ARG A 481 25.64 -0.03 4.52
C ARG A 481 24.52 -1.05 4.58
N VAL A 482 23.52 -0.81 5.43
CA VAL A 482 22.35 -1.68 5.56
C VAL A 482 21.11 -0.83 5.33
N MET A 483 20.23 -1.26 4.43
CA MET A 483 18.88 -0.75 4.29
C MET A 483 17.89 -1.87 4.61
N VAL A 484 16.93 -1.59 5.48
CA VAL A 484 15.87 -2.51 5.86
C VAL A 484 14.50 -1.90 5.59
N ALA A 485 13.61 -2.66 4.96
CA ALA A 485 12.21 -2.30 4.78
C ALA A 485 11.28 -3.37 5.34
N GLY A 486 10.15 -2.95 5.93
CA GLY A 486 9.15 -3.87 6.45
C GLY A 486 8.45 -4.73 5.40
N THR A 487 8.57 -4.37 4.11
CA THR A 487 8.11 -5.16 2.97
C THR A 487 9.00 -4.93 1.74
N THR A 488 8.95 -5.85 0.79
CA THR A 488 9.53 -5.61 -0.55
C THR A 488 8.71 -4.55 -1.26
N PHE A 489 9.37 -3.49 -1.74
CA PHE A 489 8.71 -2.31 -2.33
C PHE A 489 9.19 -2.02 -3.76
N PHE A 490 9.96 -2.93 -4.36
CA PHE A 490 10.62 -2.76 -5.66
C PHE A 490 10.39 -3.94 -6.61
N SER A 491 9.40 -4.80 -6.36
CA SER A 491 9.05 -5.91 -7.26
C SER A 491 8.57 -5.41 -8.63
N ASN A 492 8.37 -6.30 -9.60
CA ASN A 492 7.71 -5.96 -10.86
C ASN A 492 6.35 -5.28 -10.64
N TYR A 493 5.61 -5.66 -9.60
CA TYR A 493 4.35 -4.98 -9.26
C TYR A 493 4.58 -3.52 -8.91
N ASP A 494 5.65 -3.21 -8.18
CA ASP A 494 5.96 -1.84 -7.75
C ASP A 494 6.44 -0.97 -8.93
N HIS A 495 7.04 -1.56 -9.95
CA HIS A 495 7.39 -0.87 -11.20
C HIS A 495 6.16 -0.47 -12.04
N GLN A 496 5.01 -1.09 -11.78
CA GLN A 496 3.75 -0.83 -12.48
C GLN A 496 2.81 0.11 -11.71
N LYS A 497 3.16 0.47 -10.48
CA LYS A 497 2.33 1.33 -9.63
C LYS A 497 2.56 2.80 -9.97
N SER A 498 1.51 3.62 -9.83
CA SER A 498 1.59 5.08 -9.90
C SER A 498 2.16 5.69 -8.61
N PHE A 499 3.26 5.13 -8.10
CA PHE A 499 3.97 5.58 -6.90
C PHE A 499 5.48 5.68 -7.15
N ASP A 500 6.18 6.53 -6.40
CA ASP A 500 7.62 6.79 -6.58
C ASP A 500 8.52 5.73 -5.90
N ASN A 501 8.00 4.53 -5.66
CA ASN A 501 8.73 3.39 -5.10
C ASN A 501 10.05 3.12 -5.83
N ILE A 502 10.06 3.20 -7.17
CA ILE A 502 11.24 2.91 -7.97
C ILE A 502 12.24 4.06 -7.95
N VAL A 503 11.77 5.31 -7.78
CA VAL A 503 12.66 6.46 -7.53
C VAL A 503 13.36 6.28 -6.19
N LEU A 504 12.62 5.90 -5.15
CA LEU A 504 13.18 5.59 -3.83
C LEU A 504 14.20 4.44 -3.92
N PHE A 505 13.84 3.35 -4.61
CA PHE A 505 14.75 2.21 -4.81
C PHE A 505 16.03 2.64 -5.54
N GLY A 506 15.94 3.43 -6.60
CA GLY A 506 17.09 3.96 -7.32
C GLY A 506 18.00 4.81 -6.42
N ASN A 507 17.43 5.68 -5.58
CA ASN A 507 18.21 6.46 -4.60
C ASN A 507 18.94 5.57 -3.59
N ILE A 508 18.30 4.50 -3.11
CA ILE A 508 18.90 3.53 -2.20
C ILE A 508 20.04 2.76 -2.88
N VAL A 509 19.87 2.35 -4.12
CA VAL A 509 20.91 1.65 -4.89
C VAL A 509 22.10 2.56 -5.18
N GLU A 510 21.87 3.83 -5.48
CA GLU A 510 22.91 4.86 -5.60
C GLU A 510 23.64 5.06 -4.27
N TRP A 511 22.92 5.20 -3.16
CA TRP A 511 23.51 5.26 -1.83
C TRP A 511 24.31 4.00 -1.50
N ALA A 512 23.84 2.82 -1.90
CA ALA A 512 24.55 1.57 -1.67
C ALA A 512 25.92 1.50 -2.38
N LYS A 513 26.12 2.17 -3.52
CA LYS A 513 27.44 2.23 -4.19
C LYS A 513 28.23 3.51 -3.94
N SER A 514 27.60 4.57 -3.45
CA SER A 514 28.25 5.87 -3.33
C SER A 514 29.41 5.86 -2.32
N ASN A 515 30.24 6.91 -2.40
CA ASN A 515 31.35 7.08 -1.48
C ASN A 515 30.85 7.09 -0.02
N ARG A 516 31.44 6.25 0.83
CA ARG A 516 31.08 6.09 2.24
C ARG A 516 31.42 7.30 3.13
N SER A 517 32.00 8.37 2.57
CA SER A 517 32.13 9.65 3.26
C SER A 517 31.01 10.64 2.93
N GLU A 518 30.09 10.25 2.07
CA GLU A 518 28.96 11.06 1.60
C GLU A 518 27.66 10.37 1.99
N PHE A 519 26.66 11.16 2.39
CA PHE A 519 25.31 10.68 2.72
C PHE A 519 25.29 9.67 3.87
N ASN A 520 26.15 9.88 4.88
CA ASN A 520 26.20 9.03 6.06
C ASN A 520 25.08 9.42 7.02
N PRO A 521 24.36 8.46 7.61
CA PRO A 521 23.43 8.75 8.68
C PRO A 521 24.17 9.37 9.86
N ASP A 522 23.58 10.42 10.43
CA ASP A 522 24.10 11.02 11.64
C ASP A 522 23.96 10.05 12.82
N ASN A 523 24.89 10.11 13.77
CA ASN A 523 24.75 9.41 15.03
C ASN A 523 23.77 10.15 15.96
N ALA A 524 22.52 10.22 15.52
CA ALA A 524 21.42 10.91 16.17
C ALA A 524 20.36 9.90 16.62
N ASP A 525 19.63 10.28 17.65
CA ASP A 525 18.46 9.56 18.10
C ASP A 525 17.24 10.26 17.50
N GLU A 526 16.56 9.58 16.59
CA GLU A 526 15.40 10.08 15.82
C GLU A 526 14.08 9.44 16.28
N ILE A 527 14.13 8.57 17.31
CA ILE A 527 13.00 7.76 17.74
C ILE A 527 12.57 8.17 19.15
N GLY A 528 11.26 8.20 19.38
CA GLY A 528 10.71 8.49 20.70
C GLY A 528 10.85 7.33 21.69
N PRO A 529 10.70 7.60 23.01
CA PRO A 529 10.90 6.58 24.03
C PRO A 529 10.04 5.34 23.87
N ALA A 530 10.58 4.19 24.26
CA ALA A 530 9.84 2.94 24.40
C ALA A 530 8.83 3.06 25.54
N ILE A 531 7.55 2.78 25.30
CA ILE A 531 6.50 2.82 26.33
C ILE A 531 5.94 1.41 26.53
N GLY A 532 6.31 0.77 27.65
CA GLY A 532 5.77 -0.52 28.07
C GLY A 532 4.32 -0.45 28.54
N ASP A 533 3.75 -1.59 28.94
CA ASP A 533 2.37 -1.64 29.41
C ASP A 533 2.18 -0.86 30.72
N VAL A 534 0.98 -0.32 30.90
CA VAL A 534 0.58 0.31 32.16
C VAL A 534 -0.03 -0.73 33.09
N TRP A 535 0.37 -0.73 34.36
CA TRP A 535 -0.24 -1.56 35.40
C TRP A 535 -0.53 -0.76 36.66
N SER A 536 -1.34 -1.31 37.56
CA SER A 536 -1.83 -0.63 38.76
C SER A 536 -1.53 -1.37 40.06
N ASP A 537 -1.36 -0.61 41.15
CA ASP A 537 -1.39 -1.10 42.53
C ASP A 537 -2.37 -0.25 43.37
N PRO A 538 -3.47 -0.84 43.91
CA PRO A 538 -3.87 -2.24 43.74
C PRO A 538 -4.31 -2.55 42.30
N SER A 539 -4.18 -3.81 41.88
CA SER A 539 -4.59 -4.27 40.54
C SER A 539 -6.10 -4.19 40.31
N SER A 540 -6.89 -4.26 41.40
CA SER A 540 -8.34 -4.09 41.37
C SER A 540 -8.70 -2.65 41.74
N LEU A 541 -9.31 -1.94 40.80
CA LEU A 541 -9.64 -0.53 40.95
C LEU A 541 -11.05 -0.36 41.54
N VAL A 542 -11.17 0.54 42.53
CA VAL A 542 -12.45 0.84 43.20
C VAL A 542 -12.61 2.35 43.30
N ALA A 543 -13.80 2.85 43.01
CA ALA A 543 -14.15 4.26 43.10
C ALA A 543 -13.94 4.80 44.54
N MET A 544 -13.68 6.10 44.61
CA MET A 544 -13.36 6.89 45.81
C MET A 544 -12.04 6.48 46.50
N ASN A 545 -11.15 5.76 45.81
CA ASN A 545 -9.82 5.42 46.28
C ASN A 545 -8.75 6.00 45.36
N ASN A 546 -7.52 6.06 45.90
CA ASN A 546 -6.33 6.36 45.11
C ASN A 546 -5.71 5.06 44.61
N VAL A 547 -5.25 5.07 43.37
CA VAL A 547 -4.44 4.00 42.77
C VAL A 547 -3.08 4.55 42.36
N THR A 548 -2.04 3.74 42.47
CA THR A 548 -0.75 4.06 41.82
C THR A 548 -0.69 3.35 40.48
N LEU A 549 -0.53 4.11 39.40
CA LEU A 549 -0.26 3.58 38.06
C LEU A 549 1.23 3.60 37.80
N PHE A 550 1.71 2.56 37.11
CA PHE A 550 3.11 2.36 36.76
C PHE A 550 3.25 2.12 35.26
N VAL A 551 4.39 2.53 34.72
CA VAL A 551 4.80 2.25 33.34
C VAL A 551 6.31 2.13 33.26
N ASN A 552 6.80 1.29 32.36
CA ASN A 552 8.21 1.27 32.00
C ASN A 552 8.43 2.13 30.76
N VAL A 553 9.35 3.09 30.85
CA VAL A 553 9.77 3.95 29.74
C VAL A 553 11.28 3.96 29.63
N THR A 554 11.81 3.61 28.46
CA THR A 554 13.26 3.52 28.18
C THR A 554 13.61 4.17 26.87
N ASP A 555 14.83 4.66 26.76
CA ASP A 555 15.31 5.43 25.61
C ASP A 555 16.84 5.54 25.65
N VAL A 556 17.52 5.54 24.50
CA VAL A 556 19.00 5.57 24.43
C VAL A 556 19.61 6.95 24.73
N SER A 557 18.87 8.03 24.49
CA SER A 557 19.21 9.40 24.91
C SER A 557 18.71 9.71 26.32
N GLY A 558 17.93 8.80 26.89
CA GLY A 558 17.39 8.87 28.22
C GLY A 558 16.08 9.66 28.26
N VAL A 559 15.21 9.28 29.17
CA VAL A 559 13.84 9.83 29.23
C VAL A 559 13.82 11.16 29.99
N ALA A 560 13.46 12.25 29.31
CA ALA A 560 13.36 13.60 29.87
C ALA A 560 12.04 13.85 30.61
N SER A 561 10.92 13.33 30.10
CA SER A 561 9.61 13.45 30.77
C SER A 561 8.68 12.30 30.46
N VAL A 562 7.79 11.97 31.40
CA VAL A 562 6.69 11.02 31.22
C VAL A 562 5.44 11.64 31.81
N ASN A 563 4.39 11.77 31.00
CA ASN A 563 3.10 12.28 31.42
C ASN A 563 2.02 11.22 31.15
N LEU A 564 1.12 11.07 32.11
CA LEU A 564 -0.03 10.19 32.03
C LEU A 564 -1.28 11.07 31.91
N THR A 565 -2.05 10.87 30.85
CA THR A 565 -3.40 11.42 30.71
C THR A 565 -4.40 10.31 30.98
N TYR A 566 -5.33 10.53 31.92
CA TYR A 566 -6.40 9.58 32.16
C TYR A 566 -7.77 10.22 32.01
N THR A 567 -8.71 9.44 31.50
CA THR A 567 -10.11 9.83 31.33
C THR A 567 -11.01 8.81 32.04
N LEU A 568 -11.87 9.31 32.92
CA LEU A 568 -12.86 8.52 33.65
C LEU A 568 -14.20 9.27 33.62
N GLY A 569 -15.21 8.69 32.96
CA GLY A 569 -16.45 9.40 32.66
C GLY A 569 -16.21 10.60 31.73
N SER A 570 -16.63 11.80 32.13
CA SER A 570 -16.41 13.04 31.35
C SER A 570 -15.16 13.82 31.75
N THR A 571 -14.38 13.32 32.71
CA THR A 571 -13.24 14.04 33.29
C THR A 571 -11.95 13.50 32.69
N SER A 572 -11.10 14.39 32.16
CA SER A 572 -9.76 14.08 31.67
C SER A 572 -8.73 14.91 32.41
N ASN A 573 -7.66 14.28 32.91
CA ASN A 573 -6.57 14.94 33.63
C ASN A 573 -5.21 14.44 33.15
N THR A 574 -4.22 15.34 33.11
CA THR A 574 -2.83 15.02 32.77
C THR A 574 -1.94 15.23 33.97
N LEU A 575 -1.15 14.22 34.33
CA LEU A 575 -0.24 14.23 35.47
C LEU A 575 1.17 13.82 35.02
N SER A 576 2.19 14.51 35.54
CA SER A 576 3.58 14.08 35.35
C SER A 576 3.91 12.90 36.25
N MET A 577 4.53 11.87 35.69
CA MET A 577 4.93 10.68 36.44
C MET A 577 6.31 10.88 37.08
N THR A 578 6.52 10.26 38.24
CA THR A 578 7.78 10.30 38.97
C THR A 578 8.57 9.02 38.73
N LYS A 579 9.86 9.15 38.39
CA LYS A 579 10.77 8.01 38.23
C LYS A 579 10.96 7.28 39.56
N THR A 580 10.68 5.98 39.60
CA THR A 580 10.80 5.14 40.81
C THR A 580 12.09 4.32 40.82
N SER A 581 12.53 3.88 39.65
CA SER A 581 13.77 3.12 39.44
C SER A 581 14.27 3.30 38.00
N SER A 582 15.31 2.57 37.58
CA SER A 582 15.79 2.65 36.19
C SER A 582 14.68 2.22 35.23
N GLY A 583 14.26 3.14 34.35
CA GLY A 583 13.21 2.89 33.36
C GLY A 583 11.78 2.80 33.90
N SER A 584 11.53 2.87 35.21
CA SER A 584 10.17 2.74 35.77
C SER A 584 9.65 4.05 36.34
N TYR A 585 8.39 4.38 36.03
CA TYR A 585 7.72 5.62 36.40
C TYR A 585 6.37 5.32 37.05
N SER A 586 5.97 6.13 38.03
CA SER A 586 4.69 5.99 38.72
C SER A 586 3.98 7.30 38.98
N VAL A 587 2.66 7.27 39.07
CA VAL A 587 1.83 8.40 39.48
C VAL A 587 0.62 7.93 40.27
N VAL A 588 0.18 8.73 41.24
CA VAL A 588 -1.04 8.46 42.01
C VAL A 588 -2.23 9.14 41.33
N VAL A 589 -3.28 8.37 41.06
CA VAL A 589 -4.53 8.81 40.43
C VAL A 589 -5.67 8.67 41.42
N SER A 590 -6.50 9.70 41.55
CA SER A 590 -7.74 9.65 42.32
C SER A 590 -8.90 9.18 41.43
N LEU A 591 -9.60 8.12 41.84
CA LEU A 591 -10.71 7.54 41.10
C LEU A 591 -12.04 8.06 41.66
N ASP A 592 -12.54 9.18 41.16
CA ASP A 592 -13.70 9.84 41.76
C ASP A 592 -15.06 9.19 41.42
N SER A 593 -15.10 8.25 40.46
CA SER A 593 -16.31 7.54 40.04
C SER A 593 -16.00 6.11 39.61
N GLU A 594 -17.04 5.30 39.40
CA GLU A 594 -16.94 3.99 38.73
C GLU A 594 -16.94 4.16 37.19
N GLY A 595 -16.54 3.12 36.47
CA GLY A 595 -16.56 3.06 35.01
C GLY A 595 -15.19 2.73 34.38
N GLU A 596 -15.12 2.87 33.06
CA GLU A 596 -13.91 2.63 32.29
C GLU A 596 -12.91 3.78 32.47
N LEU A 597 -11.72 3.46 32.97
CA LEU A 597 -10.57 4.35 33.05
C LEU A 597 -9.71 4.14 31.79
N ARG A 598 -9.68 5.14 30.92
CA ARG A 598 -8.77 5.19 29.77
C ARG A 598 -7.50 5.92 30.14
N VAL A 599 -6.35 5.38 29.79
CA VAL A 599 -5.03 5.93 30.10
C VAL A 599 -4.20 6.03 28.83
N THR A 600 -3.57 7.19 28.64
CA THR A 600 -2.63 7.51 27.56
C THR A 600 -1.31 7.93 28.19
N ILE A 601 -0.20 7.40 27.69
CA ILE A 601 1.14 7.78 28.13
C ILE A 601 1.82 8.58 27.02
N ARG A 602 2.35 9.75 27.37
CA ARG A 602 3.22 10.55 26.49
C ARG A 602 4.58 10.71 27.14
N ALA A 603 5.63 10.28 26.45
CA ALA A 603 7.01 10.43 26.90
C ALA A 603 7.81 11.30 25.93
N ALA A 604 8.86 11.93 26.45
CA ALA A 604 9.87 12.60 25.63
C ALA A 604 11.27 12.28 26.16
N ASP A 605 12.23 12.12 25.27
CA ASP A 605 13.64 11.87 25.58
C ASP A 605 14.49 13.14 25.65
N GLY A 606 15.80 12.93 25.86
CA GLY A 606 16.82 13.97 25.90
C GLY A 606 17.22 14.54 24.54
N ALA A 607 16.91 13.86 23.43
CA ALA A 607 17.10 14.35 22.06
C ALA A 607 15.92 15.23 21.60
N GLY A 608 14.77 15.11 22.25
CA GLY A 608 13.56 15.89 21.99
C GLY A 608 12.48 15.10 21.26
N ASN A 609 12.67 13.80 21.00
CA ASN A 609 11.67 12.97 20.36
C ASN A 609 10.55 12.66 21.35
N VAL A 610 9.39 12.28 20.81
CA VAL A 610 8.16 12.10 21.57
C VAL A 610 7.50 10.81 21.13
N ALA A 611 7.11 9.99 22.10
CA ALA A 611 6.28 8.82 21.89
C ALA A 611 4.96 8.97 22.64
N VAL A 612 3.88 8.47 22.04
CA VAL A 612 2.55 8.43 22.64
C VAL A 612 1.99 7.02 22.53
N ARG A 613 1.58 6.45 23.65
CA ARG A 613 0.86 5.18 23.69
C ARG A 613 -0.55 5.43 24.21
N ALA A 614 -1.50 5.48 23.27
CA ALA A 614 -2.83 6.06 23.47
C ALA A 614 -3.77 5.23 24.35
N THR A 615 -3.65 3.89 24.33
CA THR A 615 -4.70 3.02 24.89
C THR A 615 -4.20 2.06 25.96
N PHE A 616 -4.61 2.32 27.20
CA PHE A 616 -4.74 1.32 28.25
C PHE A 616 -6.09 1.50 28.93
N THR A 617 -6.85 0.42 29.11
CA THR A 617 -8.17 0.46 29.74
C THR A 617 -8.18 -0.36 31.03
N PHE A 618 -8.82 0.21 32.06
CA PHE A 618 -9.07 -0.48 33.32
C PHE A 618 -10.53 -0.30 33.72
N GLU A 619 -11.09 -1.31 34.37
CA GLU A 619 -12.43 -1.25 34.94
C GLU A 619 -12.38 -0.79 36.40
N VAL A 620 -13.08 0.31 36.73
CA VAL A 620 -13.20 0.84 38.08
C VAL A 620 -14.55 0.44 38.69
N ALA A 621 -14.53 -0.39 39.73
CA ALA A 621 -15.73 -0.88 40.38
C ALA A 621 -16.34 0.14 41.37
N ALA A 622 -17.65 -0.01 41.63
CA ALA A 622 -18.37 0.72 42.67
C ALA A 622 -17.71 0.59 44.05
N SER A 623 -17.66 1.69 44.81
CA SER A 623 -17.29 1.62 46.23
C SER A 623 -18.41 0.95 47.02
N THR A 624 -18.17 -0.24 47.59
CA THR A 624 -19.14 -0.89 48.47
C THR A 624 -19.05 -0.31 49.87
N THR A 625 -19.97 0.61 50.22
CA THR A 625 -20.13 1.06 51.60
C THR A 625 -20.71 -0.09 52.43
N THR A 626 -19.86 -0.80 53.17
CA THR A 626 -20.34 -1.79 54.14
C THR A 626 -20.85 -1.03 55.37
N THR A 627 -22.17 -0.83 55.46
CA THR A 627 -22.80 -0.36 56.69
C THR A 627 -22.73 -1.46 57.73
N THR A 628 -21.70 -1.42 58.58
CA THR A 628 -21.58 -2.32 59.73
C THR A 628 -22.61 -1.96 60.79
N THR A 629 -23.83 -2.49 60.67
CA THR A 629 -24.80 -2.47 61.78
C THR A 629 -24.29 -3.42 62.86
N SER A 630 -23.66 -2.87 63.89
CA SER A 630 -23.27 -3.62 65.08
C SER A 630 -24.52 -3.94 65.90
N THR A 631 -25.11 -5.11 65.69
CA THR A 631 -26.21 -5.60 66.52
C THR A 631 -25.63 -6.38 67.70
N THR A 632 -25.55 -5.75 68.87
CA THR A 632 -25.29 -6.42 70.15
C THR A 632 -26.48 -7.34 70.46
N THR A 633 -26.30 -8.65 70.36
CA THR A 633 -27.32 -9.64 70.77
C THR A 633 -26.80 -10.40 71.98
N SER A 634 -27.47 -10.21 73.12
CA SER A 634 -27.26 -10.97 74.35
C SER A 634 -27.65 -12.43 74.18
N GLU A 635 -26.82 -13.31 74.73
CA GLU A 635 -27.03 -14.75 74.80
C GLU A 635 -28.37 -15.10 75.45
N THR A 636 -29.10 -16.03 74.83
CA THR A 636 -30.03 -16.91 75.54
C THR A 636 -29.95 -18.29 74.91
N THR A 637 -29.38 -19.22 75.66
CA THR A 637 -29.34 -20.67 75.42
C THR A 637 -30.74 -21.25 75.25
N THR A 638 -30.95 -22.04 74.20
CA THR A 638 -31.92 -23.15 74.18
C THR A 638 -31.42 -24.24 73.24
N SER A 639 -31.15 -25.41 73.82
CA SER A 639 -30.84 -26.67 73.15
C SER A 639 -32.07 -27.20 72.41
N THR A 640 -31.93 -27.79 71.22
CA THR A 640 -32.54 -29.08 70.79
C THR A 640 -31.96 -29.55 69.44
N THR A 641 -31.92 -30.86 69.33
CA THR A 641 -31.25 -31.86 68.48
C THR A 641 -31.71 -32.02 67.01
N THR A 642 -30.80 -32.59 66.19
CA THR A 642 -30.99 -33.43 64.95
C THR A 642 -31.51 -32.69 63.70
N GLU A 643 -31.10 -32.97 62.44
CA GLU A 643 -30.74 -34.22 61.75
C GLU A 643 -29.81 -33.95 60.54
N THR A 644 -29.01 -34.95 60.19
CA THR A 644 -28.14 -35.04 59.02
C THR A 644 -28.93 -35.39 57.76
N THR A 645 -28.68 -34.75 56.62
CA THR A 645 -28.90 -35.40 55.31
C THR A 645 -27.87 -34.93 54.27
N SER A 646 -27.18 -35.91 53.71
CA SER A 646 -26.15 -35.83 52.68
C SER A 646 -26.76 -35.87 51.27
N THR A 647 -26.18 -35.16 50.29
CA THR A 647 -25.93 -35.62 48.89
C THR A 647 -25.31 -34.45 48.09
N THR A 648 -24.04 -34.48 47.69
CA THR A 648 -23.47 -35.07 46.44
C THR A 648 -24.10 -34.52 45.16
N SER A 649 -23.36 -33.70 44.43
CA SER A 649 -23.59 -33.43 43.00
C SER A 649 -22.36 -33.82 42.19
N VAL A 650 -22.66 -34.44 41.05
CA VAL A 650 -21.84 -35.31 40.22
C VAL A 650 -21.30 -34.55 39.02
N THR A 651 -20.10 -34.97 38.59
CA THR A 651 -19.43 -34.64 37.33
C THR A 651 -20.04 -35.39 36.13
N SER A 652 -20.24 -34.71 34.99
CA SER A 652 -20.13 -35.30 33.63
C SER A 652 -19.91 -34.17 32.62
N THR A 653 -18.72 -33.98 32.04
CA THR A 653 -18.25 -34.50 30.73
C THR A 653 -19.26 -34.42 29.57
N GLY A 654 -18.92 -33.63 28.55
CA GLY A 654 -19.56 -33.59 27.24
C GLY A 654 -18.66 -32.88 26.22
N THR A 655 -18.10 -33.68 25.31
CA THR A 655 -17.35 -33.33 24.09
C THR A 655 -18.24 -32.75 22.97
N THR A 656 -17.63 -31.98 22.05
CA THR A 656 -17.97 -31.54 20.65
C THR A 656 -17.92 -30.02 20.52
N SER A 657 -17.55 -29.33 19.43
CA SER A 657 -17.20 -29.62 18.02
C SER A 657 -16.53 -28.35 17.43
N ALA A 658 -15.91 -28.50 16.25
CA ALA A 658 -15.31 -27.45 15.42
C ALA A 658 -16.23 -26.25 15.12
N PRO A 659 -15.69 -25.03 14.84
CA PRO A 659 -16.48 -23.94 14.33
C PRO A 659 -16.53 -23.96 12.79
N THR A 660 -17.75 -24.02 12.29
CA THR A 660 -18.13 -23.83 10.89
C THR A 660 -18.06 -22.34 10.55
N THR A 661 -17.45 -22.03 9.40
CA THR A 661 -17.46 -20.74 8.71
C THR A 661 -18.89 -20.37 8.31
N THR A 662 -19.35 -19.18 8.70
CA THR A 662 -20.55 -18.55 8.15
C THR A 662 -20.21 -17.15 7.67
N THR A 663 -20.02 -17.02 6.37
CA THR A 663 -20.11 -15.79 5.59
C THR A 663 -21.55 -15.30 5.60
N GLN A 664 -21.78 -14.09 6.12
CA GLN A 664 -23.05 -13.39 6.00
C GLN A 664 -22.83 -12.13 5.17
N SER A 665 -23.13 -12.23 3.87
CA SER A 665 -23.25 -11.09 2.95
C SER A 665 -24.63 -10.46 3.10
N GLY A 666 -24.69 -9.24 3.65
CA GLY A 666 -25.90 -8.41 3.65
C GLY A 666 -25.84 -7.36 2.54
N PRO A 667 -26.93 -7.09 1.80
CA PRO A 667 -26.94 -6.11 0.72
C PRO A 667 -27.07 -4.69 1.28
N MET A 668 -26.00 -3.88 1.22
CA MET A 668 -26.08 -2.43 1.42
C MET A 668 -26.20 -1.74 0.06
N GLY A 669 -27.43 -1.63 -0.42
CA GLY A 669 -27.77 -0.82 -1.60
C GLY A 669 -29.23 -0.42 -1.50
N THR A 670 -29.53 0.69 -0.83
CA THR A 670 -30.80 1.46 -0.93
C THR A 670 -30.87 2.68 0.01
N THR A 671 -29.93 2.88 0.93
CA THR A 671 -30.01 3.96 1.94
C THR A 671 -29.61 5.36 1.45
N PHE A 672 -28.89 5.50 0.32
CA PHE A 672 -28.44 6.82 -0.16
C PHE A 672 -29.47 7.61 -0.98
N VAL A 673 -30.43 6.94 -1.64
CA VAL A 673 -31.43 7.64 -2.48
C VAL A 673 -32.51 8.36 -1.64
N PHE A 674 -32.82 7.85 -0.45
CA PHE A 674 -33.81 8.48 0.43
C PHE A 674 -33.25 9.70 1.21
N ALA A 675 -31.94 9.74 1.46
CA ALA A 675 -31.31 10.86 2.16
C ALA A 675 -31.30 12.15 1.30
N ALA A 676 -31.01 12.03 -0.01
CA ALA A 676 -31.02 13.17 -0.92
C ALA A 676 -32.43 13.76 -1.13
N ALA A 677 -33.46 12.90 -1.23
CA ALA A 677 -34.85 13.33 -1.35
C ALA A 677 -35.35 14.05 -0.08
N ALA A 678 -34.95 13.56 1.10
CA ALA A 678 -35.31 14.20 2.37
C ALA A 678 -34.68 15.59 2.52
N ILE A 679 -33.42 15.77 2.11
CA ILE A 679 -32.72 17.06 2.14
C ILE A 679 -33.39 18.06 1.19
N ALA A 680 -33.78 17.64 -0.02
CA ALA A 680 -34.49 18.51 -0.97
C ALA A 680 -35.84 19.00 -0.44
N VAL A 681 -36.60 18.14 0.23
CA VAL A 681 -37.88 18.52 0.86
C VAL A 681 -37.66 19.49 2.02
N ILE A 682 -36.64 19.26 2.85
CA ILE A 682 -36.30 20.17 3.96
C ILE A 682 -35.92 21.56 3.44
N VAL A 683 -35.13 21.64 2.37
CA VAL A 683 -34.75 22.92 1.75
C VAL A 683 -35.97 23.66 1.21
N VAL A 684 -36.90 22.96 0.54
CA VAL A 684 -38.15 23.56 0.03
C VAL A 684 -39.03 24.06 1.18
N VAL A 685 -39.17 23.30 2.27
CA VAL A 685 -39.95 23.71 3.44
C VAL A 685 -39.33 24.93 4.13
N VAL A 686 -38.00 24.97 4.29
CA VAL A 686 -37.28 26.11 4.87
C VAL A 686 -37.45 27.37 4.00
N VAL A 687 -37.38 27.23 2.68
CA VAL A 687 -37.62 28.35 1.74
C VAL A 687 -39.05 28.87 1.84
N ILE A 688 -40.05 27.98 1.90
CA ILE A 688 -41.47 28.38 2.07
C ILE A 688 -41.70 29.09 3.42
N LEU A 689 -41.09 28.60 4.50
CA LEU A 689 -41.20 29.20 5.84
C LEU A 689 -40.51 30.57 5.92
N LEU A 690 -39.38 30.76 5.22
CA LEU A 690 -38.67 32.03 5.14
C LEU A 690 -39.43 33.07 4.28
N ILE A 691 -40.14 32.63 3.24
CA ILE A 691 -41.01 33.50 2.42
C ILE A 691 -42.26 33.93 3.20
N LYS A 692 -42.80 33.08 4.07
CA LYS A 692 -43.99 33.41 4.88
C LYS A 692 -43.73 34.37 6.04
N LYS A 693 -42.47 34.64 6.40
CA LYS A 693 -42.07 35.47 7.55
C LYS A 693 -41.57 36.88 7.16
N ARG A 694 -41.83 37.31 5.91
CA ARG A 694 -41.56 38.67 5.43
C ARG A 694 -42.81 39.34 4.88
#